data_AF-A0A2S8Z8T9-F1
#
_entry.id   AF-A0A2S8Z8T9-F1
#
_cell.length_a   1.000
_cell.length_b   1.000
_cell.length_c   1.000
_cell.angle_alpha   90.00
_cell.angle_beta   90.00
_cell.angle_gamma   90.00
#
_symmetry.space_group_name_H-M   'P 1'
#
loop_
_entity.id
_entity.type
_entity.pdbx_description
1 polymer ?
#
loop_
_entity_poly.entity_id
_entity_poly.type
_entity_poly.pdbx_seq_one_letter_code
_entity_poly.pdbx_strand_id
1 'polypeptide(L)'
;MTSPTPAVRWRRRGLTSVALLALLGGAVVAPAALAAPDPEMPSGSLITGDTAWHYLDDGSDPSPAPAALRDWTLPAYDDSAWKTATGSFGAKNGKLAPVGPQTPKTLLNHYLDGTKAPTVPTYFFRTTFELEAGVAEQVAALQSTITYDDAIIVWINGEEVARYVDGRITDTTNVEYAGDSGGHPLTSTFSAEGDLLHDGTNTIAVSLFQDRETSSDIFFDMSSLTLVKASDPGTPVVAPPTRVILTPTEQPAVSQSFSWLAGDASHTVGQVEIGAAAGGDVRTVDAYDAGVVNGNPNKHFSATVTGLTAATEYRYRVGLPGSWSDWYEFRTADPSATDFQFIYYGDAQIGLDTTWPSVVKQAEAKAPRSIGSVHAGDLINTSSNENEWLNWFKGMQDSAVRTNVMAAPGNHEYSGDKLLTAWKAAFEYPHNNPSTSSIGELADLAKGDSAVAQQYRAFFDHWSSFAAETAYYTDYQGVRFITLNATRDTTFLTPAGLPSCTGAECPSAQIGLLWTRFQGAWLDLLLQNSPSKWNVVTFHQPVFSASEGRDEPVLRAEWLPVFQRNDIDLVLMGHDHTYARGYVNTDATETPGLTTGPVYVVSNSGAKHYDLETPEKNVWTNNGATQVLRGQGVTTYQVIDVSKNQLVYRSYLAEKQPGATTDLPVGAVYDTFTVTKSDAGEKWVTEAGVTPPVTPEPEVPAKVELGAASVKAGGTVTVSGSGFTEGAELRLELRSDPVQLGTATAAADGSFQRTVTIPANTPAGVHTLAVILPDGTEVTASLTVAAAAGGGAVTPGDGGSTGGDLATTGADSVPYIVAAVVLLAAGLGLFAMRRRRQHAPVEATEAE
;
A
#
# COMPACT_ATOMS: atom_id res chain seq x y z
N MET A 1 30.09 -51.49 4.55
CA MET A 1 30.73 -51.17 5.85
C MET A 1 30.10 -49.88 6.34
N THR A 2 29.79 -49.76 7.63
CA THR A 2 28.88 -48.74 8.16
C THR A 2 29.59 -47.76 9.09
N SER A 3 29.50 -46.47 8.81
CA SER A 3 29.95 -45.40 9.71
C SER A 3 28.99 -45.25 10.90
N PRO A 4 29.47 -44.82 12.08
CA PRO A 4 28.68 -44.77 13.31
C PRO A 4 27.84 -43.49 13.45
N THR A 5 26.66 -43.60 14.06
CA THR A 5 25.85 -42.48 14.55
C THR A 5 26.21 -42.11 16.00
N PRO A 6 26.16 -40.82 16.39
CA PRO A 6 26.29 -40.42 17.79
C PRO A 6 25.03 -40.79 18.60
N ALA A 7 25.19 -41.12 19.88
CA ALA A 7 24.13 -41.68 20.71
C ALA A 7 23.46 -40.67 21.65
N VAL A 8 22.16 -40.40 21.44
CA VAL A 8 21.35 -39.53 22.30
C VAL A 8 21.06 -40.20 23.66
N ARG A 9 21.50 -39.59 24.76
CA ARG A 9 21.31 -40.12 26.13
C ARG A 9 19.97 -39.70 26.74
N TRP A 10 18.94 -40.52 26.60
CA TRP A 10 17.68 -40.38 27.34
C TRP A 10 17.86 -40.66 28.84
N ARG A 11 17.76 -39.63 29.70
CA ARG A 11 17.65 -39.81 31.16
C ARG A 11 16.19 -40.00 31.59
N ARG A 12 15.80 -41.23 31.89
CA ARG A 12 14.55 -41.50 32.63
C ARG A 12 14.65 -40.92 34.05
N ARG A 13 13.75 -40.02 34.44
CA ARG A 13 13.44 -39.76 35.86
C ARG A 13 12.29 -40.68 36.27
N GLY A 14 12.44 -41.40 37.39
CA GLY A 14 11.45 -42.35 37.87
C GLY A 14 10.44 -41.71 38.81
N LEU A 15 9.16 -42.04 38.64
CA LEU A 15 8.11 -41.76 39.62
C LEU A 15 8.28 -42.70 40.83
N THR A 16 8.38 -42.13 42.04
CA THR A 16 8.30 -42.88 43.30
C THR A 16 7.06 -42.48 44.07
N SER A 17 6.03 -43.30 44.01
CA SER A 17 4.82 -43.15 44.83
C SER A 17 5.10 -43.51 46.30
N VAL A 18 4.60 -42.70 47.23
CA VAL A 18 4.50 -43.05 48.66
C VAL A 18 3.04 -42.88 49.09
N ALA A 19 2.51 -43.87 49.81
CA ALA A 19 1.10 -43.95 50.16
C ALA A 19 0.80 -43.40 51.58
N LEU A 20 -0.49 -43.15 51.83
CA LEU A 20 -1.01 -42.59 53.08
C LEU A 20 -0.68 -43.42 54.33
N LEU A 21 -0.49 -42.72 55.45
CA LEU A 21 -1.20 -43.05 56.68
C LEU A 21 -1.80 -41.75 57.27
N ALA A 22 -2.88 -41.85 58.05
CA ALA A 22 -3.65 -40.70 58.50
C ALA A 22 -3.97 -40.77 60.00
N LEU A 23 -4.06 -39.61 60.67
CA LEU A 23 -5.23 -39.18 61.47
C LEU A 23 -5.00 -37.88 62.27
N LEU A 24 -6.12 -37.22 62.60
CA LEU A 24 -6.33 -36.27 63.72
C LEU A 24 -5.63 -34.89 63.69
N GLY A 25 -6.38 -33.90 63.21
CA GLY A 25 -6.90 -32.84 64.10
C GLY A 25 -6.02 -31.62 64.39
N GLY A 26 -6.31 -30.50 63.71
CA GLY A 26 -5.77 -29.19 64.07
C GLY A 26 -5.77 -28.23 62.88
N ALA A 27 -6.84 -27.47 62.70
CA ALA A 27 -6.90 -26.43 61.66
C ALA A 27 -6.12 -25.18 62.10
N VAL A 28 -4.80 -25.23 61.99
CA VAL A 28 -3.94 -24.04 61.99
C VAL A 28 -3.63 -23.72 60.53
N VAL A 29 -4.31 -22.71 59.99
CA VAL A 29 -3.90 -22.10 58.73
C VAL A 29 -2.61 -21.33 59.00
N ALA A 30 -1.46 -21.97 58.75
CA ALA A 30 -0.24 -21.22 58.53
C ALA A 30 -0.51 -20.27 57.35
N PRO A 31 -0.17 -18.98 57.44
CA PRO A 31 -0.22 -18.13 56.27
C PRO A 31 0.72 -18.75 55.24
N ALA A 32 0.21 -19.01 54.04
CA ALA A 32 1.10 -19.21 52.90
C ALA A 32 1.95 -17.94 52.82
N ALA A 33 3.27 -18.09 52.97
CA ALA A 33 4.16 -17.00 52.62
C ALA A 33 3.89 -16.70 51.15
N LEU A 34 3.37 -15.51 50.87
CA LEU A 34 3.38 -14.98 49.52
C LEU A 34 4.84 -15.06 49.08
N ALA A 35 5.10 -15.77 47.98
CA ALA A 35 6.37 -15.65 47.31
C ALA A 35 6.59 -14.15 47.05
N ALA A 36 7.83 -13.68 47.22
CA ALA A 36 8.17 -12.38 46.69
C ALA A 36 7.80 -12.38 45.19
N PRO A 37 7.22 -11.31 44.64
CA PRO A 37 7.04 -11.22 43.20
C PRO A 37 8.41 -11.40 42.53
N ASP A 38 8.44 -12.12 41.41
CA ASP A 38 9.67 -12.32 40.64
C ASP A 38 10.28 -10.94 40.29
N PRO A 39 11.62 -10.79 40.35
CA PRO A 39 12.25 -9.49 40.17
C PRO A 39 11.94 -8.92 38.78
N GLU A 40 11.69 -7.62 38.71
CA GLU A 40 11.23 -6.96 37.48
C GLU A 40 12.39 -6.89 36.47
N MET A 41 12.28 -7.69 35.41
CA MET A 41 13.28 -7.73 34.34
C MET A 41 13.41 -6.33 33.68
N PRO A 42 14.64 -5.79 33.52
CA PRO A 42 14.88 -4.52 32.86
C PRO A 42 14.21 -4.41 31.47
N SER A 43 13.32 -3.42 31.34
CA SER A 43 12.57 -3.11 30.10
C SER A 43 13.25 -2.05 29.22
N GLY A 44 14.31 -1.41 29.73
CA GLY A 44 15.16 -0.49 28.98
C GLY A 44 16.40 -1.15 28.42
N SER A 45 17.13 -0.43 27.57
CA SER A 45 18.44 -0.87 27.08
C SER A 45 19.49 -0.82 28.21
N LEU A 46 20.15 -1.95 28.44
CA LEU A 46 21.25 -2.12 29.39
C LEU A 46 22.54 -1.40 28.95
N ILE A 47 22.68 -1.15 27.65
CA ILE A 47 23.74 -0.30 27.09
C ILE A 47 23.13 0.98 26.54
N THR A 48 23.81 2.10 26.78
CA THR A 48 23.37 3.44 26.39
C THR A 48 24.56 4.27 25.88
N GLY A 49 24.28 5.47 25.37
CA GLY A 49 25.33 6.41 24.96
C GLY A 49 26.25 6.92 26.08
N ASP A 50 25.96 6.56 27.35
CA ASP A 50 26.76 6.86 28.54
C ASP A 50 27.44 5.61 29.14
N THR A 51 27.24 4.42 28.55
CA THR A 51 27.94 3.19 28.96
C THR A 51 29.45 3.33 28.76
N ALA A 52 30.22 2.99 29.80
CA ALA A 52 31.68 3.00 29.75
C ALA A 52 32.22 1.71 29.12
N TRP A 53 33.08 1.88 28.13
CA TRP A 53 33.83 0.79 27.49
C TRP A 53 35.30 0.92 27.81
N HIS A 54 35.90 -0.19 28.26
CA HIS A 54 37.34 -0.39 28.26
C HIS A 54 37.75 -0.73 26.82
N TYR A 55 38.83 -0.14 26.30
CA TYR A 55 39.23 -0.33 24.91
C TYR A 55 40.75 -0.26 24.66
N LEU A 56 41.17 -0.96 23.62
CA LEU A 56 42.56 -1.10 23.19
C LEU A 56 42.68 -0.76 21.70
N ASP A 57 43.50 0.25 21.38
CA ASP A 57 43.62 0.92 20.09
C ASP A 57 45.09 1.22 19.70
N ASP A 58 46.05 0.51 20.32
CA ASP A 58 47.49 0.68 20.07
C ASP A 58 48.08 -0.46 19.20
N GLY A 59 47.24 -1.42 18.79
CA GLY A 59 47.64 -2.59 18.00
C GLY A 59 48.36 -3.69 18.78
N SER A 60 48.38 -3.63 20.11
CA SER A 60 48.83 -4.76 20.93
C SER A 60 47.79 -5.89 20.95
N ASP A 61 48.27 -7.14 21.03
CA ASP A 61 47.41 -8.32 21.15
C ASP A 61 47.06 -8.55 22.64
N PRO A 62 45.77 -8.61 23.01
CA PRO A 62 45.34 -8.77 24.39
C PRO A 62 45.56 -10.18 24.96
N SER A 63 45.72 -11.22 24.11
CA SER A 63 46.10 -12.58 24.53
C SER A 63 46.84 -13.34 23.40
N PRO A 64 48.13 -13.07 23.15
CA PRO A 64 48.89 -13.58 22.01
C PRO A 64 49.30 -15.07 22.10
N ALA A 65 48.76 -15.82 23.07
CA ALA A 65 49.07 -17.22 23.27
C ALA A 65 48.05 -18.11 22.52
N PRO A 66 48.43 -18.90 21.50
CA PRO A 66 47.45 -19.59 20.64
C PRO A 66 46.54 -20.60 21.34
N ALA A 67 46.91 -21.09 22.53
CA ALA A 67 46.09 -21.99 23.35
C ALA A 67 45.12 -21.25 24.31
N ALA A 68 45.17 -19.91 24.30
CA ALA A 68 44.46 -18.99 25.18
C ALA A 68 44.00 -17.73 24.40
N LEU A 69 43.84 -17.86 23.08
CA LEU A 69 43.78 -16.73 22.14
C LEU A 69 42.61 -15.78 22.45
N ARG A 70 41.48 -16.32 22.90
CA ARG A 70 40.28 -15.55 23.25
C ARG A 70 40.10 -15.35 24.77
N ASP A 71 41.08 -15.66 25.61
CA ASP A 71 40.97 -15.54 27.08
C ASP A 71 40.59 -14.12 27.55
N TRP A 72 40.86 -13.09 26.73
CA TRP A 72 40.48 -11.71 26.98
C TRP A 72 38.97 -11.42 26.91
N THR A 73 38.18 -12.31 26.29
CA THR A 73 36.71 -12.20 26.22
C THR A 73 36.03 -12.73 27.48
N LEU A 74 36.75 -13.50 28.32
CA LEU A 74 36.23 -14.08 29.56
C LEU A 74 36.00 -13.00 30.64
N PRO A 75 35.00 -13.15 31.53
CA PRO A 75 34.75 -12.20 32.63
C PRO A 75 35.93 -12.02 33.59
N ALA A 76 36.80 -13.03 33.72
CA ALA A 76 37.93 -13.03 34.64
C ALA A 76 39.20 -12.30 34.12
N TYR A 77 39.18 -11.76 32.90
CA TYR A 77 40.32 -11.02 32.34
C TYR A 77 40.40 -9.59 32.89
N ASP A 78 41.63 -9.14 33.17
CA ASP A 78 41.96 -7.83 33.74
C ASP A 78 42.31 -6.82 32.63
N ASP A 79 41.35 -5.94 32.34
CA ASP A 79 41.48 -4.80 31.42
C ASP A 79 41.64 -3.45 32.15
N SER A 80 42.04 -3.46 33.43
CA SER A 80 42.23 -2.23 34.21
C SER A 80 43.36 -1.33 33.68
N ALA A 81 44.18 -1.83 32.77
CA ALA A 81 45.21 -1.10 32.03
C ALA A 81 44.75 -0.54 30.67
N TRP A 82 43.55 -0.89 30.19
CA TRP A 82 43.00 -0.40 28.92
C TRP A 82 42.52 1.05 29.05
N LYS A 83 42.27 1.73 27.92
CA LYS A 83 41.66 3.07 27.93
C LYS A 83 40.17 2.95 28.28
N THR A 84 39.55 4.01 28.81
CA THR A 84 38.10 4.01 29.10
C THR A 84 37.42 5.25 28.50
N ALA A 85 36.29 5.07 27.81
CA ALA A 85 35.47 6.15 27.26
C ALA A 85 33.99 5.72 27.12
N THR A 86 33.11 6.63 26.68
CA THR A 86 31.67 6.36 26.47
C THR A 86 31.21 6.69 25.04
N GLY A 87 30.07 6.10 24.65
CA GLY A 87 29.43 6.33 23.36
C GLY A 87 30.20 5.76 22.16
N SER A 88 29.89 6.25 20.95
CA SER A 88 30.46 5.73 19.71
C SER A 88 31.94 6.03 19.51
N PHE A 89 32.67 5.06 18.98
CA PHE A 89 34.10 5.07 18.71
C PHE A 89 34.37 5.18 17.21
N GLY A 90 35.49 5.81 16.82
CA GLY A 90 35.91 5.79 15.42
C GLY A 90 36.96 6.84 15.06
N ALA A 91 37.34 6.86 13.79
CA ALA A 91 38.19 7.88 13.19
C ALA A 91 37.93 7.98 11.68
N LYS A 92 38.09 9.18 11.10
CA LYS A 92 38.27 9.38 9.66
C LYS A 92 39.59 10.11 9.43
N ASN A 93 40.55 9.45 8.78
CA ASN A 93 41.92 9.92 8.55
C ASN A 93 42.63 10.36 9.87
N GLY A 94 42.42 9.61 10.96
CA GLY A 94 42.98 9.93 12.28
C GLY A 94 42.36 11.17 12.96
N LYS A 95 41.10 11.48 12.67
CA LYS A 95 40.34 12.60 13.27
C LYS A 95 38.93 12.20 13.63
N LEU A 96 38.34 12.90 14.60
CA LEU A 96 36.91 12.84 14.88
C LEU A 96 36.17 13.61 13.76
N ALA A 97 35.61 12.86 12.81
CA ALA A 97 34.91 13.36 11.63
C ALA A 97 34.00 12.24 11.07
N PRO A 98 33.05 12.54 10.17
CA PRO A 98 32.09 11.55 9.71
C PRO A 98 32.71 10.33 9.02
N VAL A 99 32.17 9.15 9.34
CA VAL A 99 32.46 7.85 8.77
C VAL A 99 31.14 7.34 8.19
N GLY A 100 30.96 7.49 6.88
CA GLY A 100 29.64 7.37 6.24
C GLY A 100 28.61 8.32 6.89
N PRO A 101 27.41 7.84 7.26
CA PRO A 101 26.41 8.66 7.97
C PRO A 101 26.75 8.88 9.46
N GLN A 102 27.68 8.11 10.03
CA GLN A 102 27.99 8.14 11.45
C GLN A 102 29.01 9.22 11.79
N THR A 103 28.94 9.76 13.00
CA THR A 103 30.02 10.60 13.56
C THR A 103 30.39 10.05 14.95
N PRO A 104 31.64 9.59 15.17
CA PRO A 104 32.05 9.06 16.46
C PRO A 104 32.08 10.16 17.53
N LYS A 105 31.82 9.79 18.79
CA LYS A 105 32.03 10.64 19.98
C LYS A 105 33.47 10.56 20.47
N THR A 106 34.03 9.35 20.48
CA THR A 106 35.38 9.03 20.96
C THR A 106 36.32 8.75 19.77
N LEU A 107 37.45 9.46 19.75
CA LEU A 107 38.47 9.28 18.72
C LEU A 107 39.34 8.04 19.04
N LEU A 108 39.32 7.05 18.17
CA LEU A 108 40.29 5.95 18.18
C LEU A 108 41.65 6.41 17.65
N ASN A 109 42.73 5.87 18.18
CA ASN A 109 44.04 6.01 17.57
C ASN A 109 44.08 5.23 16.23
N HIS A 110 44.08 5.94 15.11
CA HIS A 110 43.94 5.30 13.79
C HIS A 110 45.23 4.68 13.22
N TYR A 111 46.39 5.03 13.77
CA TYR A 111 47.71 4.77 13.18
C TYR A 111 48.72 4.26 14.22
N LEU A 112 49.55 3.28 13.86
CA LEU A 112 50.51 2.68 14.80
C LEU A 112 51.75 3.56 15.08
N ASP A 113 52.22 4.30 14.07
CA ASP A 113 53.43 5.14 14.17
C ASP A 113 53.14 6.65 14.12
N GLY A 114 51.85 7.04 14.11
CA GLY A 114 51.40 8.42 13.95
C GLY A 114 51.54 9.00 12.54
N THR A 115 52.01 8.22 11.55
CA THR A 115 51.97 8.58 10.13
C THR A 115 50.69 8.04 9.47
N LYS A 116 50.54 8.14 8.14
CA LYS A 116 49.29 7.77 7.46
C LYS A 116 49.09 6.24 7.27
N ALA A 117 50.12 5.44 7.50
CA ALA A 117 50.09 3.98 7.43
C ALA A 117 51.37 3.43 8.09
N PRO A 118 51.33 2.29 8.80
CA PRO A 118 50.17 1.40 8.95
C PRO A 118 49.12 1.91 9.94
N THR A 119 47.86 1.59 9.63
CA THR A 119 46.72 1.70 10.56
C THR A 119 46.83 0.70 11.71
N VAL A 120 46.00 0.85 12.74
CA VAL A 120 45.81 -0.20 13.76
C VAL A 120 45.00 -1.35 13.14
N PRO A 121 45.46 -2.63 13.15
CA PRO A 121 44.75 -3.69 12.43
C PRO A 121 43.45 -4.11 13.10
N THR A 122 43.42 -4.15 14.43
CA THR A 122 42.27 -4.59 15.21
C THR A 122 42.17 -3.77 16.49
N TYR A 123 40.95 -3.36 16.82
CA TYR A 123 40.58 -2.69 18.06
C TYR A 123 39.79 -3.65 18.94
N PHE A 124 40.00 -3.58 20.25
CA PHE A 124 39.31 -4.43 21.22
C PHE A 124 38.51 -3.58 22.19
N PHE A 125 37.32 -4.03 22.56
CA PHE A 125 36.45 -3.35 23.51
C PHE A 125 35.89 -4.36 24.52
N ARG A 126 35.73 -3.94 25.77
CA ARG A 126 35.05 -4.67 26.84
C ARG A 126 34.12 -3.74 27.62
N THR A 127 32.98 -4.25 28.07
CA THR A 127 32.09 -3.57 29.02
C THR A 127 31.33 -4.60 29.84
N THR A 128 30.66 -4.17 30.90
CA THR A 128 29.86 -5.03 31.77
C THR A 128 28.46 -4.46 32.04
N PHE A 129 27.52 -5.35 32.36
CA PHE A 129 26.19 -4.99 32.85
C PHE A 129 25.78 -5.94 33.98
N GLU A 130 24.93 -5.45 34.89
CA GLU A 130 24.44 -6.20 36.05
C GLU A 130 23.02 -6.73 35.81
N LEU A 131 22.75 -7.95 36.25
CA LEU A 131 21.40 -8.51 36.39
C LEU A 131 21.08 -8.75 37.87
N GLU A 132 19.88 -8.40 38.33
CA GLU A 132 19.46 -8.69 39.71
C GLU A 132 19.24 -10.20 39.93
N ALA A 133 19.37 -10.66 41.17
CA ALA A 133 19.24 -12.09 41.51
C ALA A 133 17.83 -12.63 41.20
N GLY A 134 17.73 -13.62 40.32
CA GLY A 134 16.49 -14.15 39.77
C GLY A 134 16.04 -13.49 38.46
N VAL A 135 16.87 -12.65 37.82
CA VAL A 135 16.57 -12.07 36.50
C VAL A 135 17.09 -12.95 35.37
N ALA A 136 18.27 -13.56 35.49
CA ALA A 136 18.83 -14.38 34.39
C ALA A 136 17.92 -15.58 34.04
N GLU A 137 17.34 -16.26 35.04
CA GLU A 137 16.37 -17.34 34.84
C GLU A 137 15.05 -16.90 34.15
N GLN A 138 14.81 -15.59 34.01
CA GLN A 138 13.67 -15.02 33.29
C GLN A 138 14.01 -14.57 31.85
N VAL A 139 15.26 -14.64 31.40
CA VAL A 139 15.67 -14.20 30.07
C VAL A 139 15.68 -15.39 29.11
N ALA A 140 14.94 -15.29 27.99
CA ALA A 140 15.09 -16.24 26.88
C ALA A 140 16.23 -15.83 25.95
N ALA A 141 16.39 -14.53 25.68
CA ALA A 141 17.44 -14.03 24.83
C ALA A 141 17.84 -12.59 25.20
N LEU A 142 19.04 -12.20 24.80
CA LEU A 142 19.51 -10.83 24.74
C LEU A 142 19.59 -10.42 23.27
N GLN A 143 19.11 -9.22 22.93
CA GLN A 143 19.14 -8.65 21.58
C GLN A 143 19.90 -7.33 21.57
N SER A 144 20.62 -7.04 20.48
CA SER A 144 21.44 -5.84 20.35
C SER A 144 21.47 -5.30 18.93
N THR A 145 21.50 -3.97 18.80
CA THR A 145 21.77 -3.27 17.54
C THR A 145 23.18 -2.67 17.57
N ILE A 146 24.07 -3.20 16.73
CA ILE A 146 25.48 -2.84 16.63
C ILE A 146 25.76 -2.16 15.29
N THR A 147 26.57 -1.10 15.29
CA THR A 147 27.02 -0.42 14.06
C THR A 147 28.54 -0.39 14.01
N TYR A 148 29.12 -0.83 12.89
CA TYR A 148 30.57 -1.02 12.76
C TYR A 148 31.03 -0.75 11.33
N ASP A 149 32.25 -0.24 11.19
CA ASP A 149 32.94 -0.16 9.89
C ASP A 149 33.83 -1.41 9.72
N ASP A 150 34.17 -1.75 8.47
CA ASP A 150 34.95 -2.95 8.15
C ASP A 150 34.33 -4.26 8.74
N ALA A 151 35.01 -5.00 9.63
CA ALA A 151 34.51 -6.30 10.17
C ALA A 151 34.53 -6.39 11.71
N ILE A 152 33.72 -7.30 12.28
CA ILE A 152 33.50 -7.36 13.73
C ILE A 152 33.19 -8.78 14.25
N ILE A 153 33.60 -9.08 15.49
CA ILE A 153 33.13 -10.21 16.30
C ILE A 153 32.70 -9.71 17.68
N VAL A 154 31.65 -10.30 18.25
CA VAL A 154 31.10 -10.02 19.59
C VAL A 154 31.02 -11.30 20.42
N TRP A 155 31.43 -11.22 21.69
CA TRP A 155 31.34 -12.30 22.68
C TRP A 155 30.56 -11.85 23.92
N ILE A 156 29.85 -12.78 24.56
CA ILE A 156 29.20 -12.61 25.86
C ILE A 156 29.72 -13.67 26.83
N ASN A 157 30.24 -13.23 27.98
CA ASN A 157 30.82 -14.07 29.02
C ASN A 157 31.90 -15.07 28.54
N GLY A 158 32.50 -14.83 27.36
CA GLY A 158 33.48 -15.68 26.72
C GLY A 158 33.01 -16.38 25.43
N GLU A 159 31.71 -16.62 25.29
CA GLU A 159 31.12 -17.34 24.15
C GLU A 159 30.88 -16.39 22.98
N GLU A 160 31.12 -16.84 21.74
CA GLU A 160 30.94 -16.01 20.53
C GLU A 160 29.46 -15.96 20.14
N VAL A 161 28.89 -14.76 20.04
CA VAL A 161 27.44 -14.57 19.81
C VAL A 161 27.12 -13.89 18.47
N ALA A 162 28.10 -13.21 17.86
CA ALA A 162 27.93 -12.61 16.53
C ALA A 162 29.28 -12.39 15.85
N ARG A 163 29.31 -12.55 14.52
CA ARG A 163 30.40 -12.10 13.65
C ARG A 163 29.83 -11.57 12.34
N TYR A 164 30.43 -10.53 11.78
CA TYR A 164 29.98 -9.93 10.52
C TYR A 164 31.16 -9.47 9.67
N VAL A 165 31.00 -9.58 8.34
CA VAL A 165 32.04 -9.28 7.34
C VAL A 165 33.30 -10.14 7.59
N ASP A 166 33.12 -11.32 8.16
CA ASP A 166 34.16 -12.17 8.73
C ASP A 166 34.96 -12.99 7.69
N GLY A 167 34.64 -12.85 6.40
CA GLY A 167 35.17 -13.68 5.31
C GLY A 167 36.69 -13.60 5.06
N ARG A 168 37.41 -12.78 5.83
CA ARG A 168 38.88 -12.72 5.87
C ARG A 168 39.51 -12.95 7.24
N ILE A 169 38.71 -13.15 8.29
CA ILE A 169 39.21 -13.48 9.63
C ILE A 169 39.81 -14.89 9.57
N THR A 170 41.01 -15.07 10.11
CA THR A 170 41.73 -16.36 10.05
C THR A 170 41.53 -17.21 11.29
N ASP A 171 41.08 -16.61 12.39
CA ASP A 171 40.99 -17.21 13.73
C ASP A 171 42.32 -17.78 14.25
N THR A 172 43.46 -17.33 13.69
CA THR A 172 44.83 -17.72 14.13
C THR A 172 45.54 -16.66 14.98
N THR A 173 44.96 -15.46 15.10
CA THR A 173 45.49 -14.29 15.81
C THR A 173 44.33 -13.46 16.40
N ASN A 174 44.60 -12.54 17.32
CA ASN A 174 43.65 -11.47 17.65
C ASN A 174 43.85 -10.23 16.76
N VAL A 175 45.07 -9.99 16.29
CA VAL A 175 45.45 -8.80 15.52
C VAL A 175 45.69 -9.17 14.06
N GLU A 176 44.77 -8.78 13.17
CA GLU A 176 44.85 -8.94 11.72
C GLU A 176 43.98 -7.92 10.95
N TYR A 177 44.26 -7.76 9.64
CA TYR A 177 43.42 -6.98 8.73
C TYR A 177 42.40 -7.88 8.04
N ALA A 178 41.13 -7.77 8.42
CA ALA A 178 40.07 -8.72 8.04
C ALA A 178 38.72 -8.08 7.69
N GLY A 179 38.65 -6.76 7.49
CA GLY A 179 37.45 -5.99 7.05
C GLY A 179 36.89 -6.33 5.67
N ASP A 180 36.19 -5.39 5.03
CA ASP A 180 35.97 -5.42 3.57
C ASP A 180 35.97 -4.02 2.93
N SER A 181 36.64 -3.90 1.79
CA SER A 181 36.98 -2.61 1.19
C SER A 181 35.84 -2.01 0.37
N GLY A 182 35.05 -1.14 1.01
CA GLY A 182 34.20 -0.18 0.26
C GLY A 182 32.91 0.24 0.93
N GLY A 183 32.68 -0.14 2.19
CA GLY A 183 31.47 0.18 2.92
C GLY A 183 31.34 1.63 3.41
N HIS A 184 30.18 1.87 4.02
CA HIS A 184 30.01 2.77 5.15
C HIS A 184 29.62 1.91 6.36
N PRO A 185 29.70 2.43 7.60
CA PRO A 185 29.43 1.62 8.79
C PRO A 185 28.07 0.93 8.72
N LEU A 186 28.10 -0.39 8.75
CA LEU A 186 26.94 -1.26 8.66
C LEU A 186 26.28 -1.36 10.03
N THR A 187 24.97 -1.19 10.09
CA THR A 187 24.17 -1.54 11.27
C THR A 187 23.64 -2.97 11.10
N SER A 188 23.87 -3.83 12.10
CA SER A 188 23.35 -5.19 12.18
C SER A 188 22.73 -5.45 13.55
N THR A 189 21.95 -6.52 13.65
CA THR A 189 21.29 -6.96 14.89
C THR A 189 21.65 -8.40 15.21
N PHE A 190 22.13 -8.68 16.43
CA PHE A 190 22.34 -10.04 16.91
C PHE A 190 21.41 -10.40 18.07
N SER A 191 21.24 -11.71 18.28
CA SER A 191 20.58 -12.27 19.45
C SER A 191 21.48 -13.34 20.07
N ALA A 192 21.51 -13.40 21.40
CA ALA A 192 22.26 -14.38 22.19
C ALA A 192 21.30 -15.10 23.15
N GLU A 193 21.50 -16.40 23.35
CA GLU A 193 20.68 -17.22 24.25
C GLU A 193 20.78 -16.77 25.71
N GLY A 194 19.66 -16.78 26.43
CA GLY A 194 19.58 -16.39 27.85
C GLY A 194 20.44 -17.24 28.78
N ASP A 195 20.65 -18.52 28.43
CA ASP A 195 21.54 -19.47 29.13
C ASP A 195 23.02 -19.02 29.17
N LEU A 196 23.43 -18.04 28.36
CA LEU A 196 24.77 -17.43 28.42
C LEU A 196 24.88 -16.38 29.54
N LEU A 197 23.76 -15.93 30.09
CA LEU A 197 23.69 -14.91 31.14
C LEU A 197 23.64 -15.53 32.53
N HIS A 198 24.03 -14.76 33.53
CA HIS A 198 23.91 -15.13 34.93
C HIS A 198 23.58 -13.90 35.79
N ASP A 199 23.03 -14.12 36.98
CA ASP A 199 22.77 -13.03 37.93
C ASP A 199 24.09 -12.37 38.35
N GLY A 200 24.11 -11.04 38.43
CA GLY A 200 25.31 -10.22 38.65
C GLY A 200 26.00 -9.78 37.35
N THR A 201 27.34 -9.67 37.41
CA THR A 201 28.18 -9.03 36.39
C THR A 201 28.37 -9.88 35.13
N ASN A 202 27.67 -9.51 34.05
CA ASN A 202 27.87 -10.08 32.72
C ASN A 202 28.86 -9.22 31.93
N THR A 203 29.70 -9.86 31.11
CA THR A 203 30.76 -9.21 30.30
C THR A 203 30.43 -9.30 28.81
N ILE A 204 30.57 -8.18 28.10
CA ILE A 204 30.59 -8.14 26.63
C ILE A 204 32.00 -7.79 26.18
N ALA A 205 32.48 -8.50 25.16
CA ALA A 205 33.75 -8.24 24.49
C ALA A 205 33.53 -8.11 22.97
N VAL A 206 34.32 -7.26 22.31
CA VAL A 206 34.19 -6.96 20.87
C VAL A 206 35.58 -6.82 20.23
N SER A 207 35.78 -7.43 19.06
CA SER A 207 36.94 -7.21 18.17
C SER A 207 36.45 -6.54 16.89
N LEU A 208 37.08 -5.43 16.52
CA LEU A 208 36.77 -4.64 15.34
C LEU A 208 38.00 -4.59 14.43
N PHE A 209 37.92 -5.15 13.23
CA PHE A 209 39.05 -5.41 12.34
C PHE A 209 39.04 -4.46 11.14
N GLN A 210 40.16 -3.78 10.88
CA GLN A 210 40.35 -2.96 9.68
C GLN A 210 40.47 -3.81 8.41
N ASP A 211 40.14 -3.24 7.25
CA ASP A 211 40.35 -3.88 5.95
C ASP A 211 41.83 -4.02 5.55
N ARG A 212 42.65 -2.98 5.83
CA ARG A 212 44.05 -2.87 5.38
C ARG A 212 44.85 -1.78 6.09
N GLU A 213 46.18 -1.84 5.97
CA GLU A 213 47.19 -0.86 6.45
C GLU A 213 46.95 0.59 6.02
N THR A 214 46.12 0.82 5.01
CA THR A 214 45.81 2.11 4.38
C THR A 214 44.30 2.43 4.37
N SER A 215 43.50 1.76 5.22
CA SER A 215 42.08 2.12 5.38
C SER A 215 41.94 3.53 5.96
N SER A 216 40.99 4.32 5.44
CA SER A 216 40.90 5.75 5.75
C SER A 216 39.96 6.06 6.92
N ASP A 217 39.28 5.06 7.45
CA ASP A 217 38.23 5.17 8.45
C ASP A 217 38.15 3.94 9.34
N ILE A 218 37.48 4.10 10.49
CA ILE A 218 36.91 3.02 11.30
C ILE A 218 35.77 3.57 12.17
N PHE A 219 34.80 2.73 12.53
CA PHE A 219 33.70 3.07 13.44
C PHE A 219 33.21 1.86 14.25
N PHE A 220 32.75 2.11 15.48
CA PHE A 220 32.01 1.15 16.31
C PHE A 220 31.03 1.88 17.25
N ASP A 221 29.78 1.41 17.32
CA ASP A 221 28.79 1.80 18.32
C ASP A 221 27.87 0.62 18.65
N MET A 222 27.53 0.44 19.93
CA MET A 222 26.52 -0.54 20.36
C MET A 222 25.31 0.23 20.88
N SER A 223 24.39 0.52 19.95
CA SER A 223 23.28 1.45 20.16
C SER A 223 22.15 0.91 21.07
N SER A 224 22.03 -0.41 21.22
CA SER A 224 21.09 -1.04 22.16
C SER A 224 21.58 -2.41 22.66
N LEU A 225 21.10 -2.80 23.84
CA LEU A 225 21.26 -4.12 24.44
C LEU A 225 20.02 -4.40 25.33
N THR A 226 19.08 -5.21 24.89
CA THR A 226 17.78 -5.41 25.54
C THR A 226 17.50 -6.87 25.87
N LEU A 227 16.90 -7.13 27.02
CA LEU A 227 16.50 -8.47 27.46
C LEU A 227 15.12 -8.86 26.91
N VAL A 228 15.00 -10.11 26.48
CA VAL A 228 13.76 -10.72 25.99
C VAL A 228 13.28 -11.72 27.04
N LYS A 229 12.10 -11.48 27.63
CA LYS A 229 11.56 -12.33 28.69
C LYS A 229 11.17 -13.70 28.16
N ALA A 230 11.55 -14.75 28.88
CA ALA A 230 11.12 -16.12 28.64
C ALA A 230 9.60 -16.26 28.77
N SER A 231 9.01 -16.92 27.77
CA SER A 231 7.60 -17.36 27.80
C SER A 231 7.49 -18.78 28.34
N ASP A 232 6.26 -19.31 28.47
CA ASP A 232 6.03 -20.63 29.09
C ASP A 232 6.87 -21.76 28.44
N PRO A 233 7.43 -22.71 29.25
CA PRO A 233 8.42 -23.66 28.77
C PRO A 233 7.97 -24.51 27.57
N GLY A 234 8.60 -24.27 26.42
CA GLY A 234 8.34 -24.98 25.16
C GLY A 234 8.17 -24.09 23.94
N THR A 235 8.08 -22.76 24.12
CA THR A 235 7.99 -21.78 23.02
C THR A 235 9.29 -20.99 22.93
N PRO A 236 10.10 -21.13 21.85
CA PRO A 236 11.21 -20.22 21.60
C PRO A 236 10.69 -18.79 21.42
N VAL A 237 11.34 -17.79 22.00
CA VAL A 237 10.94 -16.38 21.80
C VAL A 237 11.56 -15.88 20.50
N VAL A 238 10.93 -16.30 19.40
CA VAL A 238 11.23 -15.83 18.05
C VAL A 238 11.00 -14.32 17.96
N ALA A 239 11.86 -13.62 17.23
CA ALA A 239 11.71 -12.18 16.99
C ALA A 239 10.33 -11.85 16.39
N PRO A 240 9.77 -10.64 16.59
CA PRO A 240 8.51 -10.28 15.94
C PRO A 240 8.69 -10.25 14.40
N PRO A 241 7.62 -10.50 13.62
CA PRO A 241 7.61 -10.25 12.18
C PRO A 241 8.02 -8.82 11.83
N THR A 242 8.70 -8.68 10.68
CA THR A 242 9.17 -7.39 10.15
C THR A 242 8.63 -7.17 8.73
N ARG A 243 8.88 -6.00 8.14
CA ARG A 243 8.39 -5.62 6.80
C ARG A 243 6.87 -5.80 6.63
N VAL A 244 6.11 -5.59 7.71
CA VAL A 244 4.65 -5.67 7.69
C VAL A 244 4.11 -4.55 6.81
N ILE A 245 3.26 -4.88 5.83
CA ILE A 245 2.77 -3.94 4.83
C ILE A 245 1.32 -4.24 4.43
N LEU A 246 0.58 -3.17 4.15
CA LEU A 246 -0.77 -3.18 3.64
C LEU A 246 -0.79 -2.85 2.15
N THR A 247 -1.39 -3.74 1.37
CA THR A 247 -1.63 -3.58 -0.06
C THR A 247 -3.13 -3.66 -0.35
N PRO A 248 -3.65 -2.90 -1.34
CA PRO A 248 -5.08 -2.85 -1.58
C PRO A 248 -5.55 -4.09 -2.35
N THR A 249 -6.68 -4.65 -1.92
CA THR A 249 -7.45 -5.60 -2.74
C THR A 249 -8.15 -4.86 -3.88
N GLU A 250 -8.82 -5.58 -4.82
CA GLU A 250 -9.67 -4.91 -5.82
C GLU A 250 -10.80 -4.07 -5.16
N GLN A 251 -11.24 -4.46 -3.96
CA GLN A 251 -12.36 -3.84 -3.24
C GLN A 251 -11.98 -3.47 -1.77
N PRO A 252 -11.14 -2.43 -1.54
CA PRO A 252 -10.63 -2.05 -0.21
C PRO A 252 -11.68 -1.59 0.81
N ALA A 253 -12.95 -1.48 0.40
CA ALA A 253 -14.08 -1.25 1.28
C ALA A 253 -14.52 -2.51 2.05
N VAL A 254 -14.19 -3.72 1.57
CA VAL A 254 -14.63 -4.99 2.18
C VAL A 254 -13.53 -6.05 2.33
N SER A 255 -12.30 -5.74 1.89
CA SER A 255 -11.15 -6.64 2.01
C SER A 255 -9.81 -5.91 2.04
N GLN A 256 -8.84 -6.44 2.79
CA GLN A 256 -7.50 -5.89 2.95
C GLN A 256 -6.46 -7.00 2.81
N SER A 257 -5.35 -6.71 2.13
CA SER A 257 -4.20 -7.61 2.02
C SER A 257 -3.08 -7.18 2.97
N PHE A 258 -2.38 -8.17 3.51
CA PHE A 258 -1.32 -8.06 4.50
C PHE A 258 -0.14 -8.94 4.06
N SER A 259 1.06 -8.38 3.98
CA SER A 259 2.30 -9.13 3.70
C SER A 259 3.35 -8.83 4.77
N TRP A 260 4.23 -9.80 5.09
CA TRP A 260 5.31 -9.63 6.05
C TRP A 260 6.46 -10.64 5.89
N LEU A 261 7.60 -10.33 6.49
CA LEU A 261 8.72 -11.24 6.71
C LEU A 261 8.65 -11.82 8.13
N ALA A 262 8.75 -13.14 8.28
CA ALA A 262 8.78 -13.81 9.58
C ALA A 262 10.04 -13.44 10.40
N GLY A 263 9.94 -13.52 11.73
CA GLY A 263 11.07 -13.25 12.62
C GLY A 263 12.07 -14.41 12.76
N ASP A 264 11.74 -15.62 12.33
CA ASP A 264 12.62 -16.80 12.30
C ASP A 264 12.30 -17.73 11.11
N ALA A 265 13.28 -18.56 10.74
CA ALA A 265 13.24 -19.51 9.64
C ALA A 265 12.46 -20.81 9.93
N SER A 266 12.17 -21.14 11.20
CA SER A 266 11.35 -22.31 11.55
C SER A 266 9.84 -22.08 11.35
N HIS A 267 9.41 -20.82 11.24
CA HIS A 267 8.03 -20.44 10.93
C HIS A 267 7.65 -20.94 9.54
N THR A 268 6.90 -22.05 9.48
CA THR A 268 6.42 -22.68 8.23
C THR A 268 4.96 -22.36 7.91
N VAL A 269 4.31 -21.57 8.78
CA VAL A 269 2.97 -21.00 8.62
C VAL A 269 2.97 -19.58 9.19
N GLY A 270 2.00 -18.76 8.81
CA GLY A 270 1.78 -17.43 9.37
C GLY A 270 0.28 -17.15 9.50
N GLN A 271 -0.10 -16.23 10.37
CA GLN A 271 -1.49 -15.85 10.61
C GLN A 271 -1.66 -14.33 10.75
N VAL A 272 -2.84 -13.85 10.40
CA VAL A 272 -3.33 -12.50 10.72
C VAL A 272 -4.42 -12.62 11.78
N GLU A 273 -4.25 -11.94 12.92
CA GLU A 273 -5.36 -11.66 13.84
C GLU A 273 -5.90 -10.26 13.55
N ILE A 274 -7.21 -10.12 13.41
CA ILE A 274 -7.87 -8.84 13.08
C ILE A 274 -9.25 -8.72 13.75
N GLY A 275 -9.60 -7.52 14.22
CA GLY A 275 -10.91 -7.19 14.77
C GLY A 275 -11.19 -5.69 14.67
N ALA A 276 -12.44 -5.27 14.90
CA ALA A 276 -12.77 -3.84 14.89
C ALA A 276 -11.99 -3.10 15.99
N ALA A 277 -11.47 -1.90 15.71
CA ALA A 277 -10.70 -1.10 16.66
C ALA A 277 -11.55 -0.70 17.89
N ALA A 278 -12.84 -0.46 17.68
CA ALA A 278 -13.83 -0.22 18.73
C ALA A 278 -14.10 -1.42 19.67
N GLY A 279 -13.46 -2.57 19.44
CA GLY A 279 -13.65 -3.81 20.19
C GLY A 279 -14.67 -4.76 19.56
N GLY A 280 -14.66 -6.01 20.05
CA GLY A 280 -15.43 -7.12 19.50
C GLY A 280 -14.57 -8.36 19.32
N ASP A 281 -15.12 -9.36 18.63
CA ASP A 281 -14.42 -10.61 18.34
C ASP A 281 -13.22 -10.38 17.39
N VAL A 282 -12.10 -11.03 17.70
CA VAL A 282 -10.94 -11.12 16.81
C VAL A 282 -11.11 -12.38 15.97
N ARG A 283 -10.96 -12.25 14.65
CA ARG A 283 -10.82 -13.40 13.74
C ARG A 283 -9.34 -13.68 13.51
N THR A 284 -8.98 -14.96 13.36
CA THR A 284 -7.68 -15.41 12.87
C THR A 284 -7.85 -15.87 11.43
N VAL A 285 -6.91 -15.51 10.54
CA VAL A 285 -6.87 -15.92 9.14
C VAL A 285 -5.48 -16.45 8.84
N ASP A 286 -5.39 -17.67 8.29
CA ASP A 286 -4.12 -18.27 7.90
C ASP A 286 -3.56 -17.60 6.63
N ALA A 287 -2.24 -17.40 6.59
CA ALA A 287 -1.50 -16.86 5.45
C ALA A 287 -0.96 -17.97 4.55
N TYR A 288 -0.70 -17.65 3.28
CA TYR A 288 0.10 -18.51 2.41
C TYR A 288 1.60 -18.19 2.53
N ASP A 289 2.42 -19.23 2.36
CA ASP A 289 3.88 -19.15 2.29
C ASP A 289 4.31 -18.54 0.96
N ALA A 290 4.78 -17.29 0.98
CA ALA A 290 5.26 -16.57 -0.19
C ALA A 290 6.75 -16.85 -0.49
N GLY A 291 7.38 -17.75 0.29
CA GLY A 291 8.72 -18.27 0.02
C GLY A 291 9.84 -17.60 0.82
N VAL A 292 11.07 -17.88 0.39
CA VAL A 292 12.31 -17.26 0.89
C VAL A 292 13.02 -16.62 -0.30
N VAL A 293 13.60 -15.43 -0.09
CA VAL A 293 14.17 -14.60 -1.16
C VAL A 293 15.53 -14.05 -0.75
N ASN A 294 16.34 -13.63 -1.71
CA ASN A 294 17.63 -12.94 -1.51
C ASN A 294 18.67 -13.66 -0.63
N GLY A 295 18.48 -14.96 -0.36
CA GLY A 295 19.31 -15.73 0.58
C GLY A 295 18.92 -15.55 2.06
N ASN A 296 17.91 -14.74 2.36
CA ASN A 296 17.32 -14.63 3.70
C ASN A 296 16.62 -15.97 4.06
N PRO A 297 16.94 -16.62 5.19
CA PRO A 297 16.32 -17.89 5.57
C PRO A 297 14.87 -17.74 6.10
N ASN A 298 14.46 -16.53 6.48
CA ASN A 298 13.13 -16.28 7.03
C ASN A 298 12.08 -16.22 5.91
N LYS A 299 10.91 -16.80 6.17
CA LYS A 299 9.80 -16.86 5.19
C LYS A 299 9.03 -15.56 5.11
N HIS A 300 8.66 -15.19 3.89
CA HIS A 300 7.60 -14.23 3.63
C HIS A 300 6.23 -14.91 3.71
N PHE A 301 5.24 -14.19 4.23
CA PHE A 301 3.85 -14.63 4.33
C PHE A 301 2.90 -13.52 3.88
N SER A 302 1.82 -13.92 3.23
CA SER A 302 0.77 -13.02 2.73
C SER A 302 -0.62 -13.57 3.02
N ALA A 303 -1.56 -12.68 3.35
CA ALA A 303 -2.96 -13.03 3.59
C ALA A 303 -3.91 -11.93 3.11
N THR A 304 -5.00 -12.31 2.45
CA THR A 304 -6.09 -11.41 2.07
C THR A 304 -7.33 -11.68 2.92
N VAL A 305 -7.68 -10.75 3.80
CA VAL A 305 -8.84 -10.85 4.69
C VAL A 305 -10.05 -10.23 4.00
N THR A 306 -11.12 -11.01 3.84
CA THR A 306 -12.37 -10.60 3.18
C THR A 306 -13.55 -10.51 4.14
N GLY A 307 -14.65 -9.86 3.73
CA GLY A 307 -15.82 -9.67 4.60
C GLY A 307 -15.53 -8.74 5.77
N LEU A 308 -14.81 -7.65 5.50
CA LEU A 308 -14.72 -6.47 6.35
C LEU A 308 -15.94 -5.56 6.10
N THR A 309 -16.21 -4.65 7.03
CA THR A 309 -17.25 -3.62 6.88
C THR A 309 -16.60 -2.34 6.38
N ALA A 310 -17.20 -1.69 5.38
CA ALA A 310 -16.71 -0.42 4.84
C ALA A 310 -16.68 0.70 5.89
N ALA A 311 -15.89 1.75 5.63
CA ALA A 311 -15.77 2.93 6.50
C ALA A 311 -15.46 2.62 7.98
N THR A 312 -14.83 1.47 8.27
CA THR A 312 -14.59 0.95 9.62
C THR A 312 -13.10 0.90 9.93
N GLU A 313 -12.75 1.25 11.17
CA GLU A 313 -11.39 1.09 11.71
C GLU A 313 -11.19 -0.32 12.27
N TYR A 314 -10.11 -0.95 11.85
CA TYR A 314 -9.70 -2.30 12.24
C TYR A 314 -8.32 -2.25 12.86
N ARG A 315 -8.16 -3.00 13.96
CA ARG A 315 -6.86 -3.34 14.53
C ARG A 315 -6.45 -4.74 14.08
N TYR A 316 -5.19 -4.93 13.75
CA TYR A 316 -4.65 -6.21 13.32
C TYR A 316 -3.23 -6.44 13.84
N ARG A 317 -2.79 -7.70 13.81
CA ARG A 317 -1.38 -8.10 13.97
C ARG A 317 -1.09 -9.34 13.15
N VAL A 318 0.18 -9.56 12.83
CA VAL A 318 0.63 -10.68 11.98
C VAL A 318 1.68 -11.52 12.71
N GLY A 319 1.81 -12.80 12.34
CA GLY A 319 2.78 -13.72 12.95
C GLY A 319 2.16 -15.00 13.49
N LEU A 320 2.58 -15.42 14.68
CA LEU A 320 2.16 -16.63 15.39
C LEU A 320 2.21 -16.44 16.93
N PRO A 321 1.54 -17.29 17.73
CA PRO A 321 1.73 -17.33 19.18
C PRO A 321 3.23 -17.48 19.56
N GLY A 322 3.74 -16.52 20.33
CA GLY A 322 5.17 -16.42 20.70
C GLY A 322 5.98 -15.42 19.85
N SER A 323 5.52 -15.11 18.64
CA SER A 323 6.10 -14.12 17.71
C SER A 323 4.98 -13.45 16.91
N TRP A 324 4.32 -12.52 17.57
CA TRP A 324 3.36 -11.61 16.96
C TRP A 324 4.02 -10.26 16.71
N SER A 325 3.59 -9.55 15.68
CA SER A 325 3.82 -8.11 15.58
C SER A 325 3.07 -7.36 16.69
N ASP A 326 3.39 -6.07 16.83
CA ASP A 326 2.48 -5.15 17.52
C ASP A 326 1.08 -5.14 16.87
N TRP A 327 0.11 -4.63 17.63
CA TRP A 327 -1.21 -4.29 17.09
C TRP A 327 -1.12 -2.98 16.32
N TYR A 328 -1.33 -3.05 15.00
CA TYR A 328 -1.44 -1.91 14.10
C TYR A 328 -2.91 -1.62 13.80
N GLU A 329 -3.20 -0.44 13.25
CA GLU A 329 -4.56 0.02 12.94
C GLU A 329 -4.64 0.62 11.53
N PHE A 330 -5.69 0.26 10.80
CA PHE A 330 -6.03 0.79 9.48
C PHE A 330 -7.54 1.02 9.35
N ARG A 331 -7.94 1.72 8.29
CA ARG A 331 -9.35 2.00 7.97
C ARG A 331 -9.67 1.46 6.57
N THR A 332 -10.69 0.62 6.45
CA THR A 332 -11.24 0.20 5.14
C THR A 332 -11.75 1.43 4.38
N ALA A 333 -11.71 1.39 3.04
CA ALA A 333 -12.26 2.47 2.22
C ALA A 333 -13.72 2.79 2.57
N ASP A 334 -14.09 4.05 2.43
CA ASP A 334 -15.45 4.56 2.63
C ASP A 334 -16.04 4.97 1.27
N PRO A 335 -16.89 4.15 0.64
CA PRO A 335 -17.47 4.45 -0.68
C PRO A 335 -18.31 5.73 -0.75
N SER A 336 -18.60 6.39 0.38
CA SER A 336 -19.26 7.70 0.42
C SER A 336 -18.30 8.88 0.54
N ALA A 337 -17.06 8.65 0.95
CA ALA A 337 -16.07 9.71 1.14
C ALA A 337 -15.46 10.14 -0.21
N THR A 338 -15.66 11.41 -0.58
CA THR A 338 -15.03 12.01 -1.77
C THR A 338 -13.71 12.71 -1.47
N ASP A 339 -13.45 13.03 -0.19
CA ASP A 339 -12.47 14.03 0.20
C ASP A 339 -11.31 13.41 0.98
N PHE A 340 -10.21 13.09 0.30
CA PHE A 340 -9.05 12.39 0.87
C PHE A 340 -7.73 12.88 0.26
N GLN A 341 -6.61 12.22 0.59
CA GLN A 341 -5.31 12.44 -0.05
C GLN A 341 -4.68 11.11 -0.49
N PHE A 342 -3.79 11.16 -1.47
CA PHE A 342 -2.78 10.12 -1.66
C PHE A 342 -1.41 10.75 -1.96
N ILE A 343 -0.35 10.02 -1.63
CA ILE A 343 1.03 10.41 -1.90
C ILE A 343 1.49 9.72 -3.20
N TYR A 344 2.35 10.39 -3.98
CA TYR A 344 3.03 9.79 -5.12
C TYR A 344 4.56 9.99 -5.01
N TYR A 345 5.30 8.93 -5.35
CA TYR A 345 6.76 8.85 -5.42
C TYR A 345 7.21 8.30 -6.78
N GLY A 346 8.21 8.92 -7.41
CA GLY A 346 8.69 8.53 -8.75
C GLY A 346 9.63 7.35 -8.76
N ASP A 347 10.75 7.50 -8.03
CA ASP A 347 11.82 6.52 -7.85
C ASP A 347 12.33 6.63 -6.40
N ALA A 348 12.67 5.54 -5.72
CA ALA A 348 13.31 5.59 -4.40
C ALA A 348 14.80 5.20 -4.49
N GLN A 349 15.07 4.00 -5.02
CA GLN A 349 16.30 3.45 -5.58
C GLN A 349 17.62 3.65 -4.81
N ILE A 350 18.09 4.88 -4.62
CA ILE A 350 19.39 5.27 -4.04
C ILE A 350 19.19 6.31 -2.94
N GLY A 351 19.88 6.15 -1.81
CA GLY A 351 19.65 6.94 -0.60
C GLY A 351 18.53 6.38 0.28
N LEU A 352 18.29 5.06 0.23
CA LEU A 352 17.23 4.35 0.95
C LEU A 352 17.38 4.43 2.49
N ASP A 353 18.59 4.71 2.97
CA ASP A 353 18.98 4.90 4.36
C ASP A 353 18.97 6.39 4.80
N THR A 354 18.82 7.32 3.85
CA THR A 354 19.15 8.75 4.01
C THR A 354 18.07 9.65 3.43
N THR A 355 18.05 9.85 2.10
CA THR A 355 17.05 10.67 1.41
C THR A 355 15.65 10.06 1.47
N TRP A 356 15.50 8.74 1.36
CA TRP A 356 14.19 8.07 1.37
C TRP A 356 13.39 8.29 2.68
N PRO A 357 13.90 7.97 3.89
CA PRO A 357 13.18 8.26 5.13
C PRO A 357 12.98 9.77 5.38
N SER A 358 13.86 10.63 4.85
CA SER A 358 13.67 12.09 4.83
C SER A 358 12.46 12.49 3.98
N VAL A 359 12.34 11.94 2.77
CA VAL A 359 11.27 12.20 1.80
C VAL A 359 9.92 11.67 2.30
N VAL A 360 9.85 10.43 2.76
CA VAL A 360 8.60 9.82 3.26
C VAL A 360 8.04 10.60 4.44
N LYS A 361 8.88 10.89 5.45
CA LYS A 361 8.50 11.68 6.63
C LYS A 361 8.02 13.09 6.27
N GLN A 362 8.61 13.72 5.25
CA GLN A 362 8.13 15.01 4.75
C GLN A 362 6.77 14.88 4.05
N ALA A 363 6.56 13.85 3.24
CA ALA A 363 5.32 13.61 2.51
C ALA A 363 4.13 13.31 3.44
N GLU A 364 4.32 12.42 4.41
CA GLU A 364 3.32 12.12 5.44
C GLU A 364 2.92 13.37 6.24
N ALA A 365 3.89 14.22 6.60
CA ALA A 365 3.64 15.49 7.29
C ALA A 365 2.90 16.53 6.42
N LYS A 366 2.84 16.36 5.09
CA LYS A 366 2.00 17.15 4.18
C LYS A 366 0.65 16.48 3.88
N ALA A 367 0.54 15.16 4.05
CA ALA A 367 -0.62 14.36 3.67
C ALA A 367 -1.28 13.62 4.87
N PRO A 368 -1.71 14.33 5.95
CA PRO A 368 -2.28 13.70 7.14
C PRO A 368 -3.67 13.05 6.91
N ARG A 369 -4.26 13.18 5.71
CA ARG A 369 -5.48 12.49 5.28
C ARG A 369 -5.20 11.41 4.22
N SER A 370 -3.96 10.93 4.13
CA SER A 370 -3.56 9.99 3.09
C SER A 370 -4.19 8.61 3.28
N ILE A 371 -4.75 8.05 2.21
CA ILE A 371 -5.22 6.65 2.17
C ILE A 371 -4.07 5.66 1.92
N GLY A 372 -2.92 6.16 1.45
CA GLY A 372 -1.88 5.33 0.88
C GLY A 372 -0.85 6.09 0.04
N SER A 373 0.03 5.33 -0.60
CA SER A 373 1.09 5.86 -1.47
C SER A 373 1.16 5.09 -2.79
N VAL A 374 1.44 5.83 -3.86
CA VAL A 374 1.61 5.34 -5.23
C VAL A 374 3.08 5.47 -5.62
N HIS A 375 3.70 4.39 -6.12
CA HIS A 375 5.13 4.34 -6.42
C HIS A 375 5.35 3.90 -7.88
N ALA A 376 6.10 4.68 -8.67
CA ALA A 376 6.36 4.40 -10.08
C ALA A 376 7.62 3.53 -10.32
N GLY A 377 7.93 2.60 -9.42
CA GLY A 377 9.03 1.62 -9.58
C GLY A 377 10.39 2.11 -9.11
N ASP A 378 11.40 1.25 -9.29
CA ASP A 378 12.73 1.40 -8.72
C ASP A 378 12.66 1.76 -7.22
N LEU A 379 11.96 0.91 -6.47
CA LEU A 379 11.90 0.95 -5.01
C LEU A 379 13.30 0.69 -4.43
N ILE A 380 14.03 -0.21 -5.09
CA ILE A 380 15.41 -0.59 -4.79
C ILE A 380 16.32 -0.38 -6.02
N ASN A 381 17.63 -0.53 -5.87
CA ASN A 381 18.63 -0.49 -6.94
C ASN A 381 19.09 -1.91 -7.39
N THR A 382 18.93 -2.94 -6.56
CA THR A 382 19.16 -4.34 -6.92
C THR A 382 18.17 -5.21 -6.17
N SER A 383 17.26 -5.86 -6.88
CA SER A 383 16.20 -6.70 -6.32
C SER A 383 16.72 -7.83 -5.44
N SER A 384 17.90 -8.38 -5.76
CA SER A 384 18.57 -9.38 -4.92
C SER A 384 19.37 -8.82 -3.73
N ASN A 385 19.31 -7.52 -3.45
CA ASN A 385 20.01 -6.89 -2.33
C ASN A 385 19.09 -6.70 -1.11
N GLU A 386 19.23 -7.59 -0.14
CA GLU A 386 18.40 -7.64 1.05
C GLU A 386 18.53 -6.40 1.95
N ASN A 387 19.67 -5.71 1.92
CA ASN A 387 19.88 -4.46 2.67
C ASN A 387 19.13 -3.27 2.05
N GLU A 388 18.94 -3.26 0.74
CA GLU A 388 18.15 -2.22 0.06
C GLU A 388 16.66 -2.39 0.39
N TRP A 389 16.14 -3.62 0.36
CA TRP A 389 14.78 -3.92 0.83
C TRP A 389 14.60 -3.55 2.31
N LEU A 390 15.55 -3.91 3.18
CA LEU A 390 15.51 -3.53 4.60
C LEU A 390 15.40 -2.02 4.78
N ASN A 391 16.21 -1.24 4.06
CA ASN A 391 16.20 0.22 4.15
C ASN A 391 14.93 0.85 3.54
N TRP A 392 14.44 0.34 2.39
CA TRP A 392 13.19 0.82 1.79
C TRP A 392 11.99 0.62 2.72
N PHE A 393 11.84 -0.58 3.30
CA PHE A 393 10.78 -0.90 4.27
C PHE A 393 10.92 -0.08 5.56
N LYS A 394 12.15 0.11 6.07
CA LYS A 394 12.43 0.97 7.23
C LYS A 394 12.03 2.42 6.98
N GLY A 395 12.21 2.93 5.77
CA GLY A 395 11.76 4.28 5.38
C GLY A 395 10.23 4.45 5.35
N MET A 396 9.48 3.36 5.15
CA MET A 396 8.01 3.34 5.07
C MET A 396 7.32 2.74 6.32
N GLN A 397 8.08 2.37 7.36
CA GLN A 397 7.61 1.48 8.44
C GLN A 397 6.32 1.95 9.15
N ASP A 398 6.13 3.26 9.30
CA ASP A 398 5.01 3.84 10.05
C ASP A 398 3.72 3.97 9.23
N SER A 399 3.81 4.12 7.90
CA SER A 399 2.67 4.22 6.98
C SER A 399 2.32 2.91 6.30
N ALA A 400 3.30 2.03 6.05
CA ALA A 400 3.09 0.70 5.46
C ALA A 400 2.14 -0.17 6.30
N VAL A 401 2.14 0.00 7.63
CA VAL A 401 1.25 -0.75 8.57
C VAL A 401 -0.11 -0.08 8.82
N ARG A 402 -0.42 1.03 8.14
CA ARG A 402 -1.64 1.85 8.37
C ARG A 402 -2.40 2.23 7.11
N THR A 403 -1.71 2.30 5.98
CA THR A 403 -2.20 2.87 4.72
C THR A 403 -1.72 2.02 3.55
N ASN A 404 -2.47 2.03 2.44
CA ASN A 404 -2.22 1.11 1.33
C ASN A 404 -1.03 1.55 0.47
N VAL A 405 -0.10 0.62 0.20
CA VAL A 405 0.98 0.81 -0.78
C VAL A 405 0.54 0.26 -2.13
N MET A 406 0.70 1.06 -3.18
CA MET A 406 0.43 0.71 -4.57
C MET A 406 1.70 0.98 -5.38
N ALA A 407 2.38 -0.06 -5.82
CA ALA A 407 3.63 0.08 -6.57
C ALA A 407 3.55 -0.58 -7.97
N ALA A 408 4.22 0.04 -8.94
CA ALA A 408 4.62 -0.55 -10.22
C ALA A 408 6.06 -1.08 -10.13
N PRO A 409 6.44 -2.18 -10.82
CA PRO A 409 7.84 -2.57 -10.91
C PRO A 409 8.59 -1.69 -11.92
N GLY A 410 9.77 -1.21 -11.53
CA GLY A 410 10.75 -0.59 -12.41
C GLY A 410 11.69 -1.60 -13.04
N ASN A 411 12.84 -1.14 -13.54
CA ASN A 411 13.85 -2.07 -14.09
C ASN A 411 14.85 -2.56 -13.04
N HIS A 412 14.99 -1.88 -11.90
CA HIS A 412 15.84 -2.36 -10.81
C HIS A 412 15.18 -3.48 -9.99
N GLU A 413 13.84 -3.58 -9.98
CA GLU A 413 13.12 -4.77 -9.48
C GLU A 413 13.45 -6.06 -10.25
N TYR A 414 13.89 -5.97 -11.52
CA TYR A 414 14.39 -7.12 -12.29
C TYR A 414 15.92 -7.34 -12.16
N SER A 415 16.62 -6.45 -11.44
CA SER A 415 18.08 -6.50 -11.29
C SER A 415 18.46 -7.59 -10.29
N GLY A 416 19.03 -8.69 -10.78
CA GLY A 416 19.34 -9.89 -10.00
C GLY A 416 18.19 -10.90 -9.92
N ASP A 417 16.93 -10.46 -9.97
CA ASP A 417 15.74 -11.32 -9.92
C ASP A 417 14.91 -11.21 -11.21
N LYS A 418 15.02 -12.24 -12.07
CA LYS A 418 14.34 -12.29 -13.37
C LYS A 418 12.87 -12.73 -13.31
N LEU A 419 12.38 -13.12 -12.13
CA LEU A 419 11.03 -13.66 -11.94
C LEU A 419 10.20 -12.84 -10.95
N LEU A 420 10.77 -11.75 -10.40
CA LEU A 420 10.13 -10.90 -9.39
C LEU A 420 9.71 -11.68 -8.14
N THR A 421 10.53 -12.65 -7.71
CA THR A 421 10.31 -13.41 -6.48
C THR A 421 10.41 -12.52 -5.24
N ALA A 422 11.39 -11.61 -5.16
CA ALA A 422 11.51 -10.65 -4.06
C ALA A 422 10.27 -9.73 -3.96
N TRP A 423 9.77 -9.26 -5.10
CA TRP A 423 8.54 -8.45 -5.19
C TRP A 423 7.29 -9.22 -4.75
N LYS A 424 7.06 -10.43 -5.29
CA LYS A 424 5.89 -11.27 -4.98
C LYS A 424 5.92 -11.90 -3.58
N ALA A 425 7.10 -11.90 -2.95
CA ALA A 425 7.25 -12.17 -1.52
C ALA A 425 6.94 -10.92 -0.67
N ALA A 426 7.28 -9.73 -1.14
CA ALA A 426 7.08 -8.46 -0.44
C ALA A 426 5.63 -7.92 -0.52
N PHE A 427 4.89 -8.21 -1.60
CA PHE A 427 3.57 -7.64 -1.87
C PHE A 427 2.58 -8.68 -2.41
N GLU A 428 1.40 -8.81 -1.78
CA GLU A 428 0.18 -9.41 -2.33
C GLU A 428 -0.61 -8.33 -3.10
N TYR A 429 -0.91 -8.51 -4.39
CA TYR A 429 -1.67 -7.53 -5.19
C TYR A 429 -2.84 -8.19 -5.96
N PRO A 430 -3.86 -7.42 -6.39
CA PRO A 430 -5.03 -7.98 -7.06
C PRO A 430 -4.70 -8.76 -8.34
N HIS A 431 -5.13 -10.03 -8.40
CA HIS A 431 -5.03 -10.88 -9.59
C HIS A 431 -6.09 -10.55 -10.66
N ASN A 432 -6.27 -9.26 -10.96
CA ASN A 432 -7.19 -8.74 -12.00
C ASN A 432 -6.44 -8.24 -13.25
N ASN A 433 -5.21 -8.76 -13.42
CA ASN A 433 -4.26 -8.45 -14.47
C ASN A 433 -4.75 -8.77 -15.90
N PRO A 434 -4.04 -8.28 -16.94
CA PRO A 434 -4.28 -8.66 -18.33
C PRO A 434 -4.34 -10.18 -18.53
N SER A 435 -5.35 -10.65 -19.27
CA SER A 435 -5.58 -12.06 -19.58
C SER A 435 -6.17 -12.23 -20.97
N THR A 436 -6.09 -13.42 -21.57
CA THR A 436 -6.75 -13.74 -22.85
C THR A 436 -8.27 -13.45 -22.83
N SER A 437 -8.92 -13.47 -21.67
CA SER A 437 -10.33 -13.09 -21.49
C SER A 437 -10.60 -11.58 -21.33
N SER A 438 -9.58 -10.76 -21.06
CA SER A 438 -9.73 -9.33 -20.73
C SER A 438 -9.00 -8.37 -21.69
N ILE A 439 -8.49 -8.84 -22.83
CA ILE A 439 -7.83 -8.04 -23.89
C ILE A 439 -8.72 -7.74 -25.12
N GLY A 440 -10.03 -7.98 -25.02
CA GLY A 440 -10.97 -7.71 -26.12
C GLY A 440 -10.62 -8.45 -27.43
N GLU A 441 -10.71 -7.75 -28.56
CA GLU A 441 -10.47 -8.31 -29.91
C GLU A 441 -9.03 -8.83 -30.12
N LEU A 442 -8.05 -8.40 -29.31
CA LEU A 442 -6.68 -8.89 -29.41
C LEU A 442 -6.59 -10.42 -29.16
N ALA A 443 -7.53 -10.98 -28.39
CA ALA A 443 -7.64 -12.41 -28.13
C ALA A 443 -7.89 -13.24 -29.41
N ASP A 444 -8.40 -12.64 -30.48
CA ASP A 444 -8.70 -13.35 -31.73
C ASP A 444 -7.44 -13.81 -32.46
N LEU A 445 -6.30 -13.15 -32.23
CA LEU A 445 -5.00 -13.57 -32.75
C LEU A 445 -4.55 -14.95 -32.23
N ALA A 446 -5.08 -15.37 -31.07
CA ALA A 446 -4.80 -16.67 -30.46
C ALA A 446 -5.81 -17.78 -30.85
N LYS A 447 -6.80 -17.50 -31.72
CA LYS A 447 -7.86 -18.47 -32.09
C LYS A 447 -7.47 -19.35 -33.29
N GLY A 448 -7.93 -20.60 -33.26
CA GLY A 448 -7.62 -21.61 -34.29
C GLY A 448 -6.28 -22.33 -34.06
N ASP A 449 -5.86 -23.11 -35.05
CA ASP A 449 -4.77 -24.09 -34.90
C ASP A 449 -3.53 -23.78 -35.78
N SER A 450 -3.44 -22.59 -36.37
CA SER A 450 -2.26 -22.19 -37.16
C SER A 450 -1.02 -22.01 -36.27
N ALA A 451 0.19 -22.20 -36.82
CA ALA A 451 1.43 -21.98 -36.07
C ALA A 451 1.54 -20.57 -35.49
N VAL A 452 0.98 -19.57 -36.18
CA VAL A 452 0.86 -18.18 -35.71
C VAL A 452 -0.06 -18.11 -34.49
N ALA A 453 -1.28 -18.65 -34.58
CA ALA A 453 -2.25 -18.62 -33.49
C ALA A 453 -1.80 -19.41 -32.25
N GLN A 454 -1.14 -20.55 -32.45
CA GLN A 454 -0.50 -21.31 -31.37
C GLN A 454 0.59 -20.49 -30.67
N GLN A 455 1.39 -19.73 -31.43
CA GLN A 455 2.43 -18.88 -30.86
C GLN A 455 1.85 -17.66 -30.11
N TYR A 456 0.81 -17.01 -30.63
CA TYR A 456 0.08 -15.96 -29.90
C TYR A 456 -0.50 -16.48 -28.59
N ARG A 457 -1.14 -17.66 -28.59
CA ARG A 457 -1.68 -18.28 -27.38
C ARG A 457 -0.61 -18.54 -26.33
N ALA A 458 0.54 -19.10 -26.73
CA ALA A 458 1.68 -19.33 -25.83
C ALA A 458 2.24 -18.04 -25.21
N PHE A 459 2.26 -16.92 -25.95
CA PHE A 459 2.61 -15.61 -25.37
C PHE A 459 1.54 -15.12 -24.40
N PHE A 460 0.26 -15.13 -24.78
CA PHE A 460 -0.83 -14.59 -23.94
C PHE A 460 -1.03 -15.39 -22.65
N ASP A 461 -0.93 -16.73 -22.68
CA ASP A 461 -1.07 -17.58 -21.48
C ASP A 461 0.10 -17.34 -20.49
N HIS A 462 1.32 -17.17 -21.02
CA HIS A 462 2.51 -16.82 -20.23
C HIS A 462 2.39 -15.41 -19.63
N TRP A 463 1.99 -14.42 -20.44
CA TRP A 463 1.79 -13.05 -19.97
C TRP A 463 0.64 -12.90 -18.98
N SER A 464 -0.41 -13.72 -19.09
CA SER A 464 -1.47 -13.81 -18.08
C SER A 464 -0.95 -14.25 -16.71
N SER A 465 0.17 -14.96 -16.67
CA SER A 465 0.85 -15.42 -15.44
C SER A 465 1.95 -14.45 -14.99
N PHE A 466 2.69 -13.85 -15.94
CA PHE A 466 3.76 -12.89 -15.68
C PHE A 466 3.23 -11.51 -15.21
N ALA A 467 2.10 -11.05 -15.76
CA ALA A 467 1.46 -9.79 -15.40
C ALA A 467 0.80 -9.79 -14.01
N ALA A 468 0.55 -10.97 -13.42
CA ALA A 468 0.01 -11.08 -12.07
C ALA A 468 0.86 -10.26 -11.09
N GLU A 469 0.20 -9.46 -10.25
CA GLU A 469 0.81 -8.60 -9.21
C GLU A 469 1.80 -7.55 -9.73
N THR A 470 1.85 -7.32 -11.06
CA THR A 470 2.73 -6.35 -11.71
C THR A 470 2.00 -5.42 -12.67
N ALA A 471 0.83 -5.82 -13.17
CA ALA A 471 -0.17 -4.94 -13.77
C ALA A 471 -1.55 -5.30 -13.18
N TYR A 472 -2.18 -4.37 -12.47
CA TYR A 472 -3.40 -4.60 -11.68
C TYR A 472 -4.17 -3.28 -11.49
N TYR A 473 -5.38 -3.33 -10.94
CA TYR A 473 -6.12 -2.14 -10.51
C TYR A 473 -6.84 -2.33 -9.16
N THR A 474 -7.14 -1.20 -8.51
CA THR A 474 -8.00 -1.11 -7.33
C THR A 474 -8.94 0.10 -7.46
N ASP A 475 -10.20 -0.03 -7.04
CA ASP A 475 -11.15 1.07 -6.94
C ASP A 475 -11.25 1.55 -5.48
N TYR A 476 -10.69 2.73 -5.18
CA TYR A 476 -10.67 3.32 -3.84
C TYR A 476 -11.35 4.69 -3.88
N GLN A 477 -12.54 4.80 -3.27
CA GLN A 477 -13.26 6.07 -3.06
C GLN A 477 -13.48 6.90 -4.34
N GLY A 478 -13.90 6.23 -5.42
CA GLY A 478 -14.17 6.87 -6.72
C GLY A 478 -12.93 7.20 -7.55
N VAL A 479 -11.73 6.81 -7.09
CA VAL A 479 -10.49 6.77 -7.88
C VAL A 479 -10.14 5.33 -8.22
N ARG A 480 -9.97 5.03 -9.51
CA ARG A 480 -9.33 3.80 -9.97
C ARG A 480 -7.83 4.03 -10.07
N PHE A 481 -7.05 3.34 -9.26
CA PHE A 481 -5.60 3.29 -9.37
C PHE A 481 -5.23 2.08 -10.23
N ILE A 482 -4.42 2.30 -11.26
CA ILE A 482 -4.02 1.27 -12.24
C ILE A 482 -2.51 1.23 -12.36
N THR A 483 -1.94 0.05 -12.18
CA THR A 483 -0.51 -0.22 -12.35
C THR A 483 -0.28 -0.93 -13.69
N LEU A 484 0.75 -0.54 -14.44
CA LEU A 484 1.24 -1.25 -15.63
C LEU A 484 2.72 -1.67 -15.47
N ASN A 485 3.08 -2.79 -16.08
CA ASN A 485 4.42 -3.34 -16.05
C ASN A 485 5.18 -2.93 -17.32
N ALA A 486 5.93 -1.82 -17.25
CA ALA A 486 6.62 -1.22 -18.40
C ALA A 486 7.90 -1.96 -18.85
N THR A 487 8.20 -3.15 -18.30
CA THR A 487 9.36 -3.95 -18.74
C THR A 487 9.26 -4.32 -20.22
N ARG A 488 10.43 -4.39 -20.89
CA ARG A 488 10.56 -4.79 -22.30
C ARG A 488 11.66 -5.83 -22.54
N ASP A 489 12.24 -6.41 -21.48
CA ASP A 489 13.24 -7.48 -21.63
C ASP A 489 12.57 -8.74 -22.19
N THR A 490 12.87 -9.03 -23.46
CA THR A 490 12.32 -10.20 -24.18
C THR A 490 12.75 -11.53 -23.55
N THR A 491 13.78 -11.54 -22.70
CA THR A 491 14.21 -12.72 -21.92
C THR A 491 13.12 -13.19 -20.97
N PHE A 492 12.35 -12.27 -20.36
CA PHE A 492 11.29 -12.61 -19.40
C PHE A 492 9.93 -12.76 -20.12
N LEU A 493 9.74 -11.99 -21.18
CA LEU A 493 8.50 -11.98 -21.97
C LEU A 493 8.39 -13.16 -22.95
N THR A 494 9.43 -13.99 -23.12
CA THR A 494 9.39 -15.20 -23.96
C THR A 494 9.02 -16.44 -23.13
N PRO A 495 7.94 -17.17 -23.47
CA PRO A 495 7.57 -18.40 -22.77
C PRO A 495 8.57 -19.53 -22.99
N ALA A 496 8.80 -20.33 -21.95
CA ALA A 496 9.50 -21.60 -22.08
C ALA A 496 8.71 -22.55 -23.01
N GLY A 497 9.38 -23.12 -24.02
CA GLY A 497 8.74 -24.04 -24.97
C GLY A 497 7.89 -23.38 -26.06
N LEU A 498 8.14 -22.09 -26.37
CA LEU A 498 7.47 -21.34 -27.45
C LEU A 498 7.29 -22.18 -28.75
N PRO A 499 6.05 -22.32 -29.27
CA PRO A 499 5.80 -23.06 -30.51
C PRO A 499 6.54 -22.50 -31.73
N SER A 500 6.98 -23.41 -32.60
CA SER A 500 7.70 -23.06 -33.83
C SER A 500 6.77 -22.36 -34.84
N CYS A 501 7.12 -21.14 -35.22
CA CYS A 501 6.46 -20.36 -36.27
C CYS A 501 7.52 -19.81 -37.23
N THR A 502 7.18 -19.70 -38.52
CA THR A 502 8.07 -19.13 -39.55
C THR A 502 7.32 -18.18 -40.48
N GLY A 503 7.82 -16.95 -40.63
CA GLY A 503 7.21 -15.89 -41.45
C GLY A 503 7.19 -14.55 -40.70
N ALA A 504 6.81 -13.48 -41.39
CA ALA A 504 6.69 -12.14 -40.78
C ALA A 504 5.48 -12.02 -39.82
N GLU A 505 4.48 -12.88 -39.99
CA GLU A 505 3.25 -12.96 -39.16
C GLU A 505 3.50 -13.46 -37.73
N CYS A 506 4.69 -14.00 -37.45
CA CYS A 506 4.99 -14.68 -36.19
C CYS A 506 5.30 -13.69 -35.06
N PRO A 507 4.56 -13.71 -33.93
CA PRO A 507 4.71 -12.73 -32.85
C PRO A 507 6.10 -12.70 -32.19
N SER A 508 6.89 -13.78 -32.31
CA SER A 508 8.27 -13.83 -31.81
C SER A 508 9.21 -12.77 -32.40
N ALA A 509 8.84 -12.10 -33.49
CA ALA A 509 9.59 -10.98 -34.05
C ALA A 509 9.30 -9.61 -33.38
N GLN A 510 8.24 -9.50 -32.57
CA GLN A 510 7.72 -8.21 -32.06
C GLN A 510 7.37 -8.24 -30.55
N ILE A 511 8.03 -9.13 -29.79
CA ILE A 511 7.69 -9.49 -28.40
C ILE A 511 7.40 -8.27 -27.50
N GLY A 512 8.30 -7.29 -27.43
CA GLY A 512 8.12 -6.09 -26.57
C GLY A 512 6.97 -5.18 -26.99
N LEU A 513 6.76 -5.02 -28.30
CA LEU A 513 5.63 -4.25 -28.86
C LEU A 513 4.29 -4.94 -28.52
N LEU A 514 4.24 -6.26 -28.72
CA LEU A 514 3.03 -7.04 -28.50
C LEU A 514 2.68 -7.20 -27.00
N TRP A 515 3.68 -7.28 -26.12
CA TRP A 515 3.48 -7.22 -24.66
C TRP A 515 2.90 -5.86 -24.21
N THR A 516 3.43 -4.76 -24.74
CA THR A 516 2.91 -3.42 -24.48
C THR A 516 1.46 -3.31 -24.98
N ARG A 517 1.16 -3.82 -26.19
CA ARG A 517 -0.19 -3.91 -26.75
C ARG A 517 -1.15 -4.77 -25.93
N PHE A 518 -0.69 -5.90 -25.39
CA PHE A 518 -1.47 -6.81 -24.55
C PHE A 518 -1.97 -6.11 -23.28
N GLN A 519 -1.09 -5.35 -22.61
CA GLN A 519 -1.49 -4.49 -21.48
C GLN A 519 -2.38 -3.32 -21.91
N GLY A 520 -2.10 -2.69 -23.06
CA GLY A 520 -2.90 -1.58 -23.59
C GLY A 520 -4.34 -1.98 -23.94
N ALA A 521 -4.54 -3.17 -24.49
CA ALA A 521 -5.87 -3.70 -24.82
C ALA A 521 -6.68 -4.06 -23.56
N TRP A 522 -6.03 -4.56 -22.50
CA TRP A 522 -6.65 -4.75 -21.19
C TRP A 522 -7.06 -3.41 -20.57
N LEU A 523 -6.14 -2.44 -20.55
CA LEU A 523 -6.39 -1.11 -20.00
C LEU A 523 -7.59 -0.42 -20.69
N ASP A 524 -7.67 -0.52 -22.00
CA ASP A 524 -8.75 0.06 -22.79
C ASP A 524 -10.12 -0.55 -22.43
N LEU A 525 -10.22 -1.88 -22.36
CA LEU A 525 -11.45 -2.57 -21.98
C LEU A 525 -11.83 -2.33 -20.50
N LEU A 526 -10.82 -2.21 -19.63
CA LEU A 526 -10.99 -1.89 -18.20
C LEU A 526 -11.59 -0.50 -18.00
N LEU A 527 -11.09 0.51 -18.74
CA LEU A 527 -11.51 1.91 -18.61
C LEU A 527 -12.92 2.15 -19.18
N GLN A 528 -13.28 1.48 -20.29
CA GLN A 528 -14.64 1.50 -20.85
C GLN A 528 -15.73 1.02 -19.86
N ASN A 529 -15.33 0.34 -18.78
CA ASN A 529 -16.20 -0.20 -17.73
C ASN A 529 -15.82 0.35 -16.33
N SER A 530 -15.13 1.48 -16.24
CA SER A 530 -14.74 2.08 -14.95
C SER A 530 -15.94 2.72 -14.23
N PRO A 531 -16.26 2.33 -12.99
CA PRO A 531 -17.26 3.01 -12.16
C PRO A 531 -16.67 4.25 -11.45
N SER A 532 -15.34 4.41 -11.50
CA SER A 532 -14.59 5.45 -10.80
C SER A 532 -14.55 6.74 -11.64
N LYS A 533 -14.89 7.87 -11.00
CA LYS A 533 -14.88 9.21 -11.62
C LYS A 533 -13.46 9.64 -12.03
N TRP A 534 -12.46 9.19 -11.29
CA TRP A 534 -11.05 9.47 -11.52
C TRP A 534 -10.31 8.20 -11.93
N ASN A 535 -9.40 8.28 -12.89
CA ASN A 535 -8.56 7.16 -13.31
C ASN A 535 -7.08 7.63 -13.30
N VAL A 536 -6.27 6.97 -12.47
CA VAL A 536 -4.84 7.27 -12.25
C VAL A 536 -4.02 6.07 -12.71
N VAL A 537 -3.11 6.28 -13.66
CA VAL A 537 -2.25 5.23 -14.23
C VAL A 537 -0.80 5.43 -13.77
N THR A 538 -0.15 4.36 -13.33
CA THR A 538 1.23 4.38 -12.81
C THR A 538 2.08 3.29 -13.46
N PHE A 539 3.27 3.64 -13.95
CA PHE A 539 4.28 2.71 -14.49
C PHE A 539 5.63 3.39 -14.59
N HIS A 540 6.71 2.61 -14.71
CA HIS A 540 8.06 3.13 -14.51
C HIS A 540 8.62 3.96 -15.68
N GLN A 541 9.00 3.35 -16.81
CA GLN A 541 9.63 4.09 -17.91
C GLN A 541 8.64 5.05 -18.60
N PRO A 542 8.93 6.36 -18.71
CA PRO A 542 7.92 7.35 -19.10
C PRO A 542 7.65 7.39 -20.61
N VAL A 543 6.39 7.60 -21.01
CA VAL A 543 6.03 7.80 -22.44
C VAL A 543 6.65 9.05 -23.07
N PHE A 544 7.16 9.98 -22.27
CA PHE A 544 8.01 11.09 -22.71
C PHE A 544 9.16 11.30 -21.71
N SER A 545 10.36 10.79 -22.03
CA SER A 545 11.56 11.05 -21.22
C SER A 545 11.89 12.55 -21.14
N ALA A 546 12.45 12.96 -20.01
CA ALA A 546 12.97 14.29 -19.77
C ALA A 546 14.50 14.32 -19.71
N SER A 547 15.15 13.19 -19.42
CA SER A 547 16.59 13.08 -19.18
C SER A 547 17.39 12.75 -20.44
N GLU A 548 18.66 13.17 -20.49
CA GLU A 548 19.50 13.08 -21.71
C GLU A 548 19.63 11.64 -22.23
N GLY A 549 19.51 11.49 -23.56
CA GLY A 549 19.80 10.26 -24.29
C GLY A 549 18.76 9.15 -24.16
N ARG A 550 17.60 9.42 -23.57
CA ARG A 550 16.52 8.45 -23.34
C ARG A 550 15.30 8.71 -24.22
N ASP A 551 14.67 7.64 -24.72
CA ASP A 551 13.39 7.70 -25.42
C ASP A 551 12.63 6.36 -25.32
N GLU A 552 11.30 6.44 -25.26
CA GLU A 552 10.37 5.32 -25.08
C GLU A 552 9.30 5.23 -26.19
N PRO A 553 9.72 5.06 -27.46
CA PRO A 553 8.80 5.15 -28.61
C PRO A 553 7.77 4.00 -28.64
N VAL A 554 8.09 2.83 -28.05
CA VAL A 554 7.17 1.68 -28.00
C VAL A 554 6.02 1.92 -27.02
N LEU A 555 6.32 2.39 -25.81
CA LEU A 555 5.32 2.74 -24.81
C LEU A 555 4.46 3.91 -25.31
N ARG A 556 5.08 4.92 -25.93
CA ARG A 556 4.37 6.02 -26.58
C ARG A 556 3.44 5.56 -27.70
N ALA A 557 3.87 4.64 -28.57
CA ALA A 557 3.05 4.19 -29.69
C ALA A 557 1.81 3.38 -29.27
N GLU A 558 1.92 2.52 -28.26
CA GLU A 558 0.86 1.58 -27.88
C GLU A 558 -0.01 2.08 -26.71
N TRP A 559 0.54 2.87 -25.77
CA TRP A 559 -0.22 3.32 -24.59
C TRP A 559 -0.72 4.77 -24.66
N LEU A 560 0.03 5.71 -25.26
CA LEU A 560 -0.43 7.11 -25.38
C LEU A 560 -1.83 7.22 -26.03
N PRO A 561 -2.15 6.49 -27.12
CA PRO A 561 -3.49 6.54 -27.71
C PRO A 561 -4.59 5.95 -26.80
N VAL A 562 -4.25 5.03 -25.90
CA VAL A 562 -5.20 4.46 -24.92
C VAL A 562 -5.47 5.46 -23.80
N PHE A 563 -4.43 6.11 -23.27
CA PHE A 563 -4.56 7.14 -22.23
C PHE A 563 -5.38 8.35 -22.71
N GLN A 564 -5.11 8.82 -23.93
CA GLN A 564 -5.83 9.94 -24.55
C GLN A 564 -7.29 9.59 -24.84
N ARG A 565 -7.56 8.42 -25.45
CA ARG A 565 -8.92 8.01 -25.84
C ARG A 565 -9.85 7.71 -24.65
N ASN A 566 -9.29 7.27 -23.52
CA ASN A 566 -10.05 7.02 -22.29
C ASN A 566 -9.96 8.19 -21.29
N ASP A 567 -9.42 9.34 -21.71
CA ASP A 567 -9.33 10.59 -20.96
C ASP A 567 -8.83 10.43 -19.50
N ILE A 568 -7.75 9.66 -19.32
CA ILE A 568 -7.06 9.46 -18.04
C ILE A 568 -6.79 10.80 -17.33
N ASP A 569 -6.88 10.84 -16.00
CA ASP A 569 -6.69 12.08 -15.25
C ASP A 569 -5.20 12.36 -14.99
N LEU A 570 -4.48 11.35 -14.50
CA LEU A 570 -3.05 11.42 -14.16
C LEU A 570 -2.31 10.19 -14.68
N VAL A 571 -1.16 10.42 -15.32
CA VAL A 571 -0.19 9.39 -15.71
C VAL A 571 1.12 9.67 -14.97
N LEU A 572 1.48 8.78 -14.05
CA LEU A 572 2.54 8.95 -13.04
C LEU A 572 3.71 8.00 -13.33
N MET A 573 4.90 8.55 -13.56
CA MET A 573 6.06 7.82 -14.09
C MET A 573 7.39 8.19 -13.40
N GLY A 574 8.29 7.22 -13.26
CA GLY A 574 9.62 7.39 -12.65
C GLY A 574 10.73 7.33 -13.69
N HIS A 575 11.72 6.47 -13.42
CA HIS A 575 12.88 6.08 -14.22
C HIS A 575 13.92 7.18 -14.46
N ASP A 576 13.48 8.39 -14.77
CA ASP A 576 14.29 9.46 -15.33
C ASP A 576 15.03 10.31 -14.29
N HIS A 577 14.83 10.07 -12.99
CA HIS A 577 15.51 10.76 -11.89
C HIS A 577 15.52 12.30 -12.00
N THR A 578 14.53 12.84 -12.70
CA THR A 578 14.28 14.26 -12.93
C THR A 578 12.79 14.52 -12.64
N TYR A 579 12.42 15.79 -12.59
CA TYR A 579 11.02 16.18 -12.58
C TYR A 579 10.60 16.64 -13.98
N ALA A 580 9.45 16.22 -14.47
CA ALA A 580 8.79 16.85 -15.61
C ALA A 580 7.27 16.73 -15.55
N ARG A 581 6.56 17.70 -16.13
CA ARG A 581 5.11 17.67 -16.32
C ARG A 581 4.72 18.17 -17.69
N GLY A 582 3.68 17.60 -18.29
CA GLY A 582 3.12 18.08 -19.54
C GLY A 582 1.84 17.39 -20.00
N TYR A 583 1.43 17.71 -21.23
CA TYR A 583 0.21 17.26 -21.91
C TYR A 583 0.46 17.12 -23.42
N VAL A 584 -0.42 16.43 -24.17
CA VAL A 584 -0.25 16.28 -25.64
C VAL A 584 -0.80 17.54 -26.34
N ASN A 585 -0.15 18.02 -27.39
CA ASN A 585 -0.46 19.35 -27.98
C ASN A 585 -1.90 19.52 -28.48
N THR A 586 -2.63 18.42 -28.71
CA THR A 586 -4.07 18.39 -29.03
C THR A 586 -4.98 18.80 -27.86
N ASP A 587 -4.47 18.71 -26.64
CA ASP A 587 -5.22 18.96 -25.39
C ASP A 587 -5.19 20.45 -24.99
N ALA A 588 -4.41 21.28 -25.69
CA ALA A 588 -4.31 22.71 -25.45
C ALA A 588 -5.61 23.45 -25.82
N THR A 589 -6.09 24.35 -24.95
CA THR A 589 -7.17 25.29 -25.28
C THR A 589 -6.63 26.64 -25.77
N GLU A 590 -7.50 27.50 -26.28
CA GLU A 590 -7.17 28.90 -26.60
C GLU A 590 -6.83 29.75 -25.34
N THR A 591 -7.10 29.24 -24.14
CA THR A 591 -6.83 29.93 -22.86
C THR A 591 -5.50 29.45 -22.27
N PRO A 592 -4.50 30.33 -22.11
CA PRO A 592 -3.22 29.97 -21.50
C PRO A 592 -3.39 29.41 -20.08
N GLY A 593 -2.77 28.26 -19.81
CA GLY A 593 -2.87 27.57 -18.52
C GLY A 593 -4.19 26.81 -18.28
N LEU A 594 -4.98 26.59 -19.35
CA LEU A 594 -6.14 25.70 -19.37
C LEU A 594 -5.95 24.65 -20.46
N THR A 595 -5.99 23.37 -20.11
CA THR A 595 -6.00 22.24 -21.06
C THR A 595 -7.17 21.30 -20.77
N THR A 596 -7.44 20.39 -21.70
CA THR A 596 -8.21 19.16 -21.46
C THR A 596 -7.21 17.99 -21.29
N GLY A 597 -7.68 16.74 -21.45
CA GLY A 597 -6.82 15.57 -21.61
C GLY A 597 -6.10 15.10 -20.33
N PRO A 598 -5.27 14.03 -20.44
CA PRO A 598 -4.42 13.53 -19.37
C PRO A 598 -3.21 14.42 -19.08
N VAL A 599 -2.86 14.51 -17.79
CA VAL A 599 -1.57 15.09 -17.36
C VAL A 599 -0.54 13.99 -17.19
N TYR A 600 0.62 14.17 -17.81
CA TYR A 600 1.77 13.27 -17.73
C TYR A 600 2.80 13.86 -16.77
N VAL A 601 3.25 13.05 -15.81
CA VAL A 601 4.20 13.44 -14.77
C VAL A 601 5.35 12.45 -14.70
N VAL A 602 6.57 12.98 -14.74
CA VAL A 602 7.83 12.29 -14.38
C VAL A 602 8.30 12.84 -13.04
N SER A 603 8.66 11.97 -12.10
CA SER A 603 9.11 12.37 -10.76
C SER A 603 10.33 11.58 -10.31
N ASN A 604 10.95 12.03 -9.22
CA ASN A 604 12.07 11.38 -8.54
C ASN A 604 11.95 11.67 -7.04
N SER A 605 12.11 10.63 -6.21
CA SER A 605 12.03 10.68 -4.75
C SER A 605 13.29 10.12 -4.05
N GLY A 606 14.34 9.80 -4.81
CA GLY A 606 15.64 9.33 -4.33
C GLY A 606 16.77 10.36 -4.42
N ALA A 607 17.98 9.94 -4.06
CA ALA A 607 19.19 10.79 -4.02
C ALA A 607 19.98 10.85 -5.34
N LYS A 608 19.67 9.97 -6.30
CA LYS A 608 20.30 9.91 -7.63
C LYS A 608 19.54 10.81 -8.60
N HIS A 609 20.26 11.48 -9.49
CA HIS A 609 19.72 12.48 -10.44
C HIS A 609 20.37 12.32 -11.82
N TYR A 610 19.68 12.76 -12.86
CA TYR A 610 20.20 12.85 -14.23
C TYR A 610 20.07 14.28 -14.79
N ASP A 611 20.84 14.58 -15.84
CA ASP A 611 20.74 15.82 -16.61
C ASP A 611 19.54 15.78 -17.58
N LEU A 612 18.92 16.94 -17.84
CA LEU A 612 17.80 17.07 -18.75
C LEU A 612 18.27 17.17 -20.21
N GLU A 613 17.54 16.52 -21.12
CA GLU A 613 17.85 16.55 -22.55
C GLU A 613 17.74 17.96 -23.15
N THR A 614 18.57 18.29 -24.15
CA THR A 614 18.64 19.65 -24.73
C THR A 614 17.33 20.06 -25.43
N PRO A 615 17.02 21.37 -25.56
CA PRO A 615 15.79 21.83 -26.22
C PRO A 615 15.58 21.28 -27.64
N GLU A 616 16.67 21.06 -28.39
CA GLU A 616 16.64 20.56 -29.77
C GLU A 616 16.31 19.06 -29.86
N LYS A 617 16.70 18.29 -28.84
CA LYS A 617 16.47 16.85 -28.76
C LYS A 617 15.23 16.48 -27.93
N ASN A 618 14.70 17.40 -27.12
CA ASN A 618 13.64 17.18 -26.14
C ASN A 618 12.49 16.30 -26.68
N VAL A 619 12.35 15.12 -26.07
CA VAL A 619 11.42 14.06 -26.49
C VAL A 619 9.97 14.54 -26.49
N TRP A 620 9.57 15.38 -25.53
CA TRP A 620 8.21 15.90 -25.43
C TRP A 620 7.84 16.71 -26.68
N THR A 621 8.60 17.78 -26.95
CA THR A 621 8.33 18.69 -28.06
C THR A 621 8.53 18.03 -29.42
N ASN A 622 9.50 17.12 -29.53
CA ASN A 622 9.76 16.37 -30.76
C ASN A 622 8.73 15.27 -31.05
N ASN A 623 7.89 14.89 -30.07
CA ASN A 623 6.81 13.91 -30.23
C ASN A 623 5.40 14.52 -30.04
N GLY A 624 5.25 15.83 -30.22
CA GLY A 624 3.93 16.48 -30.23
C GLY A 624 3.30 16.71 -28.86
N ALA A 625 4.10 16.78 -27.79
CA ALA A 625 3.67 17.13 -26.44
C ALA A 625 4.30 18.45 -25.95
N THR A 626 3.64 19.12 -25.01
CA THR A 626 4.12 20.33 -24.34
C THR A 626 4.62 19.96 -22.97
N GLN A 627 5.91 20.19 -22.71
CA GLN A 627 6.53 20.07 -21.38
C GLN A 627 6.37 21.40 -20.64
N VAL A 628 5.41 21.46 -19.70
CA VAL A 628 5.04 22.67 -18.94
C VAL A 628 6.12 23.05 -17.93
N LEU A 629 6.65 22.05 -17.23
CA LEU A 629 7.74 22.21 -16.27
C LEU A 629 8.73 21.06 -16.40
N ARG A 630 10.01 21.33 -16.16
CA ARG A 630 11.07 20.33 -16.04
C ARG A 630 12.17 20.76 -15.07
N GLY A 631 12.82 19.82 -14.40
CA GLY A 631 13.92 20.10 -13.49
C GLY A 631 14.84 18.93 -13.19
N GLN A 632 16.11 19.23 -12.94
CA GLN A 632 17.17 18.29 -12.55
C GLN A 632 17.83 18.70 -11.24
N GLY A 633 18.50 17.75 -10.59
CA GLY A 633 19.13 17.94 -9.27
C GLY A 633 18.11 18.19 -8.16
N VAL A 634 16.83 17.83 -8.36
CA VAL A 634 15.73 18.00 -7.41
C VAL A 634 15.16 16.65 -7.02
N THR A 635 15.03 16.42 -5.71
CA THR A 635 14.27 15.29 -5.15
C THR A 635 12.91 15.81 -4.69
N THR A 636 11.85 15.09 -4.99
CA THR A 636 10.47 15.55 -4.76
C THR A 636 9.57 14.45 -4.23
N TYR A 637 8.47 14.85 -3.58
CA TYR A 637 7.31 14.00 -3.33
C TYR A 637 6.06 14.75 -3.75
N GLN A 638 5.00 14.01 -4.07
CA GLN A 638 3.75 14.58 -4.54
C GLN A 638 2.62 14.27 -3.57
N VAL A 639 1.81 15.28 -3.26
CA VAL A 639 0.54 15.11 -2.53
C VAL A 639 -0.60 15.51 -3.45
N ILE A 640 -1.55 14.60 -3.64
CA ILE A 640 -2.76 14.82 -4.41
C ILE A 640 -3.92 14.89 -3.43
N ASP A 641 -4.57 16.05 -3.30
CA ASP A 641 -5.87 16.15 -2.65
C ASP A 641 -6.96 15.68 -3.63
N VAL A 642 -7.80 14.75 -3.19
CA VAL A 642 -9.00 14.31 -3.92
C VAL A 642 -10.22 14.97 -3.28
N SER A 643 -11.19 15.34 -4.12
CA SER A 643 -12.53 15.81 -3.76
C SER A 643 -13.56 15.32 -4.80
N LYS A 644 -14.86 15.56 -4.57
CA LYS A 644 -15.93 15.15 -5.50
C LYS A 644 -15.69 15.59 -6.95
N ASN A 645 -15.20 16.82 -7.15
CA ASN A 645 -15.10 17.45 -8.47
C ASN A 645 -13.67 17.90 -8.84
N GLN A 646 -12.68 17.77 -7.95
CA GLN A 646 -11.30 18.18 -8.22
C GLN A 646 -10.24 17.20 -7.68
N LEU A 647 -9.19 16.98 -8.48
CA LEU A 647 -7.88 16.50 -8.03
C LEU A 647 -6.91 17.70 -8.01
N VAL A 648 -6.35 18.03 -6.84
CA VAL A 648 -5.34 19.09 -6.72
C VAL A 648 -3.98 18.46 -6.46
N TYR A 649 -3.12 18.48 -7.48
CA TYR A 649 -1.76 17.95 -7.41
C TYR A 649 -0.79 19.03 -6.89
N ARG A 650 0.10 18.65 -5.97
CA ARG A 650 1.24 19.48 -5.54
C ARG A 650 2.50 18.63 -5.45
N SER A 651 3.51 18.99 -6.24
CA SER A 651 4.89 18.51 -6.07
C SER A 651 5.60 19.41 -5.07
N TYR A 652 6.28 18.82 -4.10
CA TYR A 652 7.08 19.52 -3.10
C TYR A 652 8.57 19.22 -3.28
N LEU A 653 9.41 20.24 -3.13
CA LEU A 653 10.86 20.08 -3.18
C LEU A 653 11.37 19.51 -1.84
N ALA A 654 11.78 18.26 -1.84
CA ALA A 654 12.22 17.55 -0.63
C ALA A 654 13.70 17.77 -0.34
N GLU A 655 14.55 17.68 -1.37
CA GLU A 655 16.00 17.90 -1.31
C GLU A 655 16.47 18.49 -2.66
N LYS A 656 17.64 19.16 -2.70
CA LYS A 656 18.24 19.61 -3.97
C LYS A 656 19.77 19.59 -3.96
N GLN A 657 20.35 19.21 -5.10
CA GLN A 657 21.78 19.22 -5.36
C GLN A 657 22.29 20.64 -5.72
N PRO A 658 23.60 20.93 -5.55
CA PRO A 658 24.22 22.11 -6.13
C PRO A 658 24.05 22.13 -7.66
N GLY A 659 23.57 23.24 -8.22
CA GLY A 659 23.28 23.35 -9.66
C GLY A 659 21.90 22.87 -10.09
N ALA A 660 21.03 22.47 -9.15
CA ALA A 660 19.63 22.19 -9.44
C ALA A 660 18.94 23.38 -10.14
N THR A 661 18.00 23.09 -11.04
CA THR A 661 17.32 24.09 -11.90
C THR A 661 16.27 24.94 -11.17
N THR A 662 16.39 25.14 -9.85
CA THR A 662 15.50 25.99 -9.08
C THR A 662 16.15 26.59 -7.83
N ASP A 663 15.94 27.89 -7.64
CA ASP A 663 16.34 28.61 -6.43
C ASP A 663 15.36 28.37 -5.25
N LEU A 664 14.19 27.77 -5.49
CA LEU A 664 13.18 27.51 -4.45
C LEU A 664 13.77 26.77 -3.23
N PRO A 665 13.37 27.11 -2.00
CA PRO A 665 13.85 26.43 -0.80
C PRO A 665 13.21 25.04 -0.65
N VAL A 666 13.91 24.15 0.04
CA VAL A 666 13.37 22.86 0.49
C VAL A 666 12.08 23.08 1.30
N GLY A 667 11.09 22.22 1.10
CA GLY A 667 9.75 22.30 1.69
C GLY A 667 8.76 23.19 0.93
N ALA A 668 9.20 23.90 -0.12
CA ALA A 668 8.32 24.67 -1.01
C ALA A 668 7.53 23.77 -1.97
N VAL A 669 6.37 24.26 -2.43
CA VAL A 669 5.70 23.70 -3.61
C VAL A 669 6.57 24.00 -4.82
N TYR A 670 7.00 22.97 -5.53
CA TYR A 670 7.77 23.06 -6.77
C TYR A 670 6.86 23.19 -8.00
N ASP A 671 5.70 22.54 -7.97
CA ASP A 671 4.73 22.51 -9.07
C ASP A 671 3.30 22.26 -8.53
N THR A 672 2.27 22.82 -9.17
CA THR A 672 0.88 22.55 -8.83
C THR A 672 -0.10 22.87 -9.96
N PHE A 673 -1.10 22.00 -10.13
CA PHE A 673 -2.21 22.14 -11.05
C PHE A 673 -3.47 21.50 -10.45
N THR A 674 -4.63 21.81 -11.00
CA THR A 674 -5.92 21.21 -10.61
C THR A 674 -6.60 20.56 -11.80
N VAL A 675 -6.94 19.27 -11.70
CA VAL A 675 -7.88 18.64 -12.62
C VAL A 675 -9.28 18.85 -12.06
N THR A 676 -10.18 19.48 -12.80
CA THR A 676 -11.60 19.62 -12.44
C THR A 676 -12.44 18.77 -13.39
N LYS A 677 -13.35 17.95 -12.84
CA LYS A 677 -14.26 17.10 -13.62
C LYS A 677 -15.70 17.26 -13.15
N SER A 678 -16.58 17.69 -14.05
CA SER A 678 -18.01 17.85 -13.78
C SER A 678 -18.72 16.50 -13.68
N ASP A 679 -19.92 16.47 -13.10
CA ASP A 679 -20.75 15.25 -13.07
C ASP A 679 -21.36 14.90 -14.44
N ALA A 680 -21.24 15.80 -15.42
CA ALA A 680 -21.52 15.53 -16.83
C ALA A 680 -20.32 14.90 -17.58
N GLY A 681 -19.18 14.73 -16.91
CA GLY A 681 -17.95 14.13 -17.48
C GLY A 681 -17.03 15.11 -18.20
N GLU A 682 -17.33 16.41 -18.22
CA GLU A 682 -16.43 17.42 -18.78
C GLU A 682 -15.21 17.59 -17.87
N LYS A 683 -13.99 17.60 -18.44
CA LYS A 683 -12.73 17.69 -17.70
C LYS A 683 -11.85 18.84 -18.19
N TRP A 684 -11.24 19.55 -17.24
CA TRP A 684 -10.19 20.53 -17.47
C TRP A 684 -9.01 20.34 -16.54
N VAL A 685 -7.84 20.76 -16.98
CA VAL A 685 -6.65 20.93 -16.16
C VAL A 685 -6.34 22.44 -16.11
N THR A 686 -6.15 22.98 -14.92
CA THR A 686 -5.79 24.39 -14.71
C THR A 686 -4.47 24.56 -13.96
N GLU A 687 -3.65 25.47 -14.48
CA GLU A 687 -2.46 25.99 -13.78
C GLU A 687 -2.87 26.87 -12.59
N ALA A 688 -1.93 27.11 -11.67
CA ALA A 688 -2.16 27.91 -10.47
C ALA A 688 -2.76 29.31 -10.77
N GLY A 689 -4.00 29.55 -10.31
CA GLY A 689 -4.72 30.81 -10.50
C GLY A 689 -5.62 30.87 -11.75
N VAL A 690 -5.62 29.85 -12.60
CA VAL A 690 -6.59 29.70 -13.70
C VAL A 690 -7.84 29.00 -13.19
N THR A 691 -9.02 29.53 -13.52
CA THR A 691 -10.32 28.92 -13.20
C THR A 691 -10.85 28.13 -14.40
N PRO A 692 -11.40 26.92 -14.21
CA PRO A 692 -12.06 26.19 -15.30
C PRO A 692 -13.35 26.91 -15.74
N PRO A 693 -13.86 26.62 -16.95
CA PRO A 693 -15.19 27.04 -17.39
C PRO A 693 -16.29 26.59 -16.41
N VAL A 694 -17.39 27.35 -16.35
CA VAL A 694 -18.57 26.97 -15.57
C VAL A 694 -19.43 26.02 -16.41
N THR A 695 -19.38 24.72 -16.11
CA THR A 695 -20.41 23.76 -16.55
C THR A 695 -21.78 24.21 -16.02
N PRO A 696 -22.80 24.39 -16.86
CA PRO A 696 -24.19 24.44 -16.39
C PRO A 696 -24.55 23.06 -15.83
N GLU A 697 -24.96 23.00 -14.56
CA GLU A 697 -25.39 21.74 -13.93
C GLU A 697 -26.57 21.15 -14.72
N PRO A 698 -26.55 19.86 -15.09
CA PRO A 698 -27.56 19.29 -15.98
C PRO A 698 -28.94 19.31 -15.32
N GLU A 699 -29.88 20.06 -15.91
CA GLU A 699 -31.25 20.21 -15.41
C GLU A 699 -31.90 18.83 -15.21
N VAL A 700 -32.14 18.45 -13.94
CA VAL A 700 -32.95 17.29 -13.61
C VAL A 700 -34.40 17.60 -13.98
N PRO A 701 -34.98 16.96 -15.02
CA PRO A 701 -36.29 17.38 -15.52
C PRO A 701 -37.37 17.14 -14.46
N ALA A 702 -38.05 18.22 -14.08
CA ALA A 702 -39.00 18.25 -12.99
C ALA A 702 -40.14 17.21 -13.16
N LYS A 703 -40.44 16.47 -12.08
CA LYS A 703 -41.45 15.40 -12.05
C LYS A 703 -42.45 15.62 -10.91
N VAL A 704 -43.68 15.15 -11.11
CA VAL A 704 -44.75 15.17 -10.12
C VAL A 704 -45.41 13.80 -10.03
N GLU A 705 -45.58 13.30 -8.81
CA GLU A 705 -46.22 12.03 -8.49
C GLU A 705 -47.36 12.24 -7.49
N LEU A 706 -48.36 11.34 -7.54
CA LEU A 706 -49.54 11.39 -6.68
C LEU A 706 -49.61 10.13 -5.82
N GLY A 707 -49.73 10.29 -4.50
CA GLY A 707 -49.88 9.18 -3.54
C GLY A 707 -51.17 8.36 -3.73
N ALA A 708 -52.10 8.83 -4.57
CA ALA A 708 -53.19 8.04 -5.13
C ALA A 708 -53.60 8.58 -6.51
N ALA A 709 -53.74 7.71 -7.50
CA ALA A 709 -54.23 8.06 -8.84
C ALA A 709 -55.76 8.34 -8.88
N SER A 710 -56.48 8.07 -7.79
CA SER A 710 -57.91 8.33 -7.65
C SER A 710 -58.28 8.74 -6.22
N VAL A 711 -59.17 9.71 -6.08
CA VAL A 711 -59.63 10.26 -4.80
C VAL A 711 -61.11 10.67 -4.91
N LYS A 712 -61.86 10.67 -3.79
CA LYS A 712 -63.23 11.20 -3.79
C LYS A 712 -63.21 12.74 -3.76
N ALA A 713 -64.21 13.39 -4.37
CA ALA A 713 -64.45 14.82 -4.16
C ALA A 713 -64.59 15.11 -2.65
N GLY A 714 -63.88 16.13 -2.16
CA GLY A 714 -63.75 16.43 -0.72
C GLY A 714 -62.65 15.64 0.01
N GLY A 715 -61.99 14.69 -0.65
CA GLY A 715 -60.88 13.91 -0.10
C GLY A 715 -59.51 14.55 -0.33
N THR A 716 -58.49 14.01 0.34
CA THR A 716 -57.09 14.48 0.24
C THR A 716 -56.23 13.58 -0.65
N VAL A 717 -55.25 14.17 -1.33
CA VAL A 717 -54.19 13.47 -2.06
C VAL A 717 -52.83 14.07 -1.70
N THR A 718 -51.82 13.23 -1.52
CA THR A 718 -50.43 13.68 -1.39
C THR A 718 -49.83 13.88 -2.77
N VAL A 719 -49.28 15.07 -3.02
CA VAL A 719 -48.49 15.40 -4.21
C VAL A 719 -47.03 15.44 -3.80
N SER A 720 -46.17 14.74 -4.53
CA SER A 720 -44.71 14.82 -4.38
C SER A 720 -44.08 15.23 -5.71
N GLY A 721 -42.87 15.75 -5.65
CA GLY A 721 -42.10 16.04 -6.85
C GLY A 721 -40.61 16.19 -6.57
N SER A 722 -39.83 16.20 -7.65
CA SER A 722 -38.36 16.25 -7.66
C SER A 722 -37.85 16.94 -8.92
N GLY A 723 -36.67 17.57 -8.87
CA GLY A 723 -36.09 18.31 -9.99
C GLY A 723 -36.62 19.75 -10.11
N PHE A 724 -37.03 20.35 -8.99
CA PHE A 724 -37.36 21.78 -8.90
C PHE A 724 -36.16 22.56 -8.34
N THR A 725 -36.01 23.83 -8.70
CA THR A 725 -34.97 24.70 -8.12
C THR A 725 -35.17 24.87 -6.62
N GLU A 726 -34.09 24.82 -5.83
CA GLU A 726 -34.14 25.07 -4.37
C GLU A 726 -34.91 26.35 -4.04
N GLY A 727 -35.77 26.29 -3.02
CA GLY A 727 -36.52 27.45 -2.52
C GLY A 727 -37.63 27.97 -3.43
N ALA A 728 -37.87 27.37 -4.59
CA ALA A 728 -38.94 27.78 -5.50
C ALA A 728 -40.32 27.63 -4.84
N GLU A 729 -41.14 28.69 -4.89
CA GLU A 729 -42.56 28.63 -4.49
C GLU A 729 -43.40 27.98 -5.60
N LEU A 730 -43.88 26.77 -5.33
CA LEU A 730 -44.67 25.97 -6.26
C LEU A 730 -46.16 26.16 -5.95
N ARG A 731 -46.96 26.53 -6.95
CA ARG A 731 -48.43 26.65 -6.81
C ARG A 731 -49.09 25.38 -7.30
N LEU A 732 -49.96 24.77 -6.48
CA LEU A 732 -50.67 23.55 -6.84
C LEU A 732 -52.08 23.90 -7.28
N GLU A 733 -52.48 23.50 -8.49
CA GLU A 733 -53.80 23.78 -9.07
C GLU A 733 -54.46 22.51 -9.63
N LEU A 734 -55.78 22.41 -9.52
CA LEU A 734 -56.58 21.42 -10.24
C LEU A 734 -57.13 22.03 -11.53
N ARG A 735 -56.74 21.49 -12.67
CA ARG A 735 -57.18 21.89 -14.01
C ARG A 735 -58.42 21.09 -14.44
N SER A 736 -59.57 21.72 -14.31
CA SER A 736 -60.80 21.41 -15.06
C SER A 736 -61.67 22.66 -15.17
N ASP A 737 -61.80 23.36 -14.04
CA ASP A 737 -61.94 24.80 -13.91
C ASP A 737 -60.84 25.18 -12.91
N PRO A 738 -59.93 26.16 -13.15
CA PRO A 738 -58.73 26.33 -12.33
C PRO A 738 -59.01 26.62 -10.84
N VAL A 739 -58.76 25.62 -9.98
CA VAL A 739 -58.84 25.77 -8.52
C VAL A 739 -57.46 25.60 -7.90
N GLN A 740 -56.95 26.63 -7.24
CA GLN A 740 -55.72 26.53 -6.45
C GLN A 740 -55.96 25.68 -5.20
N LEU A 741 -55.19 24.60 -5.08
CA LEU A 741 -55.22 23.63 -3.98
C LEU A 741 -54.24 24.00 -2.85
N GLY A 742 -53.24 24.82 -3.13
CA GLY A 742 -52.29 25.34 -2.15
C GLY A 742 -50.97 25.80 -2.76
N THR A 743 -49.94 25.83 -1.92
CA THR A 743 -48.53 26.03 -2.31
C THR A 743 -47.61 25.04 -1.59
N ALA A 744 -46.42 24.86 -2.14
CA ALA A 744 -45.28 24.17 -1.54
C ALA A 744 -44.00 24.95 -1.83
N THR A 745 -42.91 24.62 -1.14
CA THR A 745 -41.57 25.16 -1.40
C THR A 745 -40.64 23.98 -1.67
N ALA A 746 -39.81 24.07 -2.70
CA ALA A 746 -38.81 23.05 -2.98
C ALA A 746 -37.67 23.10 -1.94
N ALA A 747 -37.21 21.93 -1.48
CA ALA A 747 -36.07 21.77 -0.58
C ALA A 747 -34.73 21.86 -1.34
N ALA A 748 -33.62 21.80 -0.61
CA ALA A 748 -32.26 21.88 -1.16
C ALA A 748 -31.87 20.72 -2.10
N ASP A 749 -32.57 19.59 -2.03
CA ASP A 749 -32.46 18.47 -2.96
C ASP A 749 -33.40 18.59 -4.18
N GLY A 750 -34.06 19.74 -4.33
CA GLY A 750 -35.05 20.00 -5.37
C GLY A 750 -36.34 19.18 -5.24
N SER A 751 -36.60 18.57 -4.08
CA SER A 751 -37.81 17.81 -3.81
C SER A 751 -38.91 18.65 -3.14
N PHE A 752 -40.15 18.18 -3.20
CA PHE A 752 -41.22 18.64 -2.30
C PHE A 752 -42.23 17.53 -2.01
N GLN A 753 -42.97 17.68 -0.91
CA GLN A 753 -44.18 16.90 -0.64
C GLN A 753 -45.26 17.78 -0.01
N ARG A 754 -46.50 17.65 -0.50
CA ARG A 754 -47.66 18.41 -0.02
C ARG A 754 -48.96 17.60 -0.10
N THR A 755 -49.62 17.42 1.03
CA THR A 755 -51.03 16.96 1.03
C THR A 755 -51.96 18.12 0.68
N VAL A 756 -52.87 17.88 -0.26
CA VAL A 756 -53.89 18.85 -0.70
C VAL A 756 -55.28 18.22 -0.67
N THR A 757 -56.32 19.05 -0.49
CA THR A 757 -57.72 18.63 -0.48
C THR A 757 -58.39 18.96 -1.81
N ILE A 758 -58.99 17.97 -2.46
CA ILE A 758 -59.80 18.18 -3.66
C ILE A 758 -61.17 18.76 -3.24
N PRO A 759 -61.66 19.84 -3.87
CA PRO A 759 -62.94 20.44 -3.51
C PRO A 759 -64.12 19.46 -3.50
N ALA A 760 -65.05 19.63 -2.57
CA ALA A 760 -66.23 18.76 -2.44
C ALA A 760 -67.23 18.89 -3.60
N ASN A 761 -67.12 19.98 -4.38
CA ASN A 761 -67.92 20.26 -5.57
C ASN A 761 -67.18 19.92 -6.89
N THR A 762 -65.96 19.35 -6.84
CA THR A 762 -65.26 18.91 -8.04
C THR A 762 -66.08 17.81 -8.75
N PRO A 763 -66.36 17.92 -10.07
CA PRO A 763 -67.06 16.89 -10.82
C PRO A 763 -66.39 15.51 -10.72
N ALA A 764 -67.15 14.44 -10.97
CA ALA A 764 -66.55 13.12 -11.13
C ALA A 764 -65.99 12.95 -12.56
N GLY A 765 -64.73 12.52 -12.68
CA GLY A 765 -64.04 12.44 -13.97
C GLY A 765 -62.52 12.34 -13.83
N VAL A 766 -61.80 12.55 -14.94
CA VAL A 766 -60.34 12.72 -14.94
C VAL A 766 -60.02 14.20 -14.96
N HIS A 767 -59.13 14.63 -14.06
CA HIS A 767 -58.64 16.00 -13.92
C HIS A 767 -57.11 15.98 -14.04
N THR A 768 -56.52 17.12 -14.40
CA THR A 768 -55.07 17.29 -14.34
C THR A 768 -54.71 18.08 -13.10
N LEU A 769 -53.82 17.57 -12.25
CA LEU A 769 -53.19 18.33 -11.18
C LEU A 769 -51.91 18.96 -11.75
N ALA A 770 -51.80 20.27 -11.66
CA ALA A 770 -50.66 21.05 -12.13
C ALA A 770 -49.86 21.60 -10.95
N VAL A 771 -48.54 21.54 -11.05
CA VAL A 771 -47.57 22.17 -10.16
C VAL A 771 -46.87 23.24 -10.98
N ILE A 772 -47.11 24.49 -10.62
CA ILE A 772 -46.76 25.67 -11.42
C ILE A 772 -45.61 26.42 -10.72
N LEU A 773 -44.51 26.60 -11.44
CA LEU A 773 -43.32 27.32 -10.97
C LEU A 773 -43.52 28.85 -11.05
N PRO A 774 -42.65 29.67 -10.40
CA PRO A 774 -42.74 31.13 -10.42
C PRO A 774 -42.62 31.78 -11.80
N ASP A 775 -41.98 31.11 -12.76
CA ASP A 775 -41.84 31.53 -14.17
C ASP A 775 -43.11 31.26 -15.01
N GLY A 776 -44.02 30.44 -14.50
CA GLY A 776 -45.21 29.96 -15.21
C GLY A 776 -45.09 28.56 -15.83
N THR A 777 -43.96 27.87 -15.69
CA THR A 777 -43.79 26.49 -16.17
C THR A 777 -44.68 25.52 -15.38
N GLU A 778 -45.35 24.58 -16.05
CA GLU A 778 -46.27 23.60 -15.44
C GLU A 778 -45.77 22.16 -15.56
N VAL A 779 -45.64 21.47 -14.42
CA VAL A 779 -45.44 20.01 -14.35
C VAL A 779 -46.76 19.37 -13.93
N THR A 780 -47.21 18.31 -14.61
CA THR A 780 -48.59 17.82 -14.46
C THR A 780 -48.71 16.32 -14.21
N ALA A 781 -49.76 15.92 -13.48
CA ALA A 781 -50.14 14.53 -13.23
C ALA A 781 -51.66 14.35 -13.34
N SER A 782 -52.10 13.18 -13.83
CA SER A 782 -53.53 12.86 -13.99
C SER A 782 -54.14 12.31 -12.70
N LEU A 783 -55.28 12.86 -12.27
CA LEU A 783 -56.01 12.47 -11.06
C LEU A 783 -57.47 12.13 -11.41
N THR A 784 -57.94 10.94 -11.02
CA THR A 784 -59.36 10.59 -11.17
C THR A 784 -60.14 11.03 -9.93
N VAL A 785 -61.15 11.88 -10.10
CA VAL A 785 -62.05 12.28 -9.01
C VAL A 785 -63.30 11.42 -9.07
N ALA A 786 -63.56 10.69 -7.98
CA ALA A 786 -64.77 9.90 -7.77
C ALA A 786 -65.87 10.76 -7.12
N ALA A 787 -67.13 10.51 -7.51
CA ALA A 787 -68.28 11.22 -6.97
C ALA A 787 -68.36 11.13 -5.43
N ALA A 788 -68.78 12.22 -4.79
CA ALA A 788 -69.13 12.22 -3.38
C ALA A 788 -70.27 11.21 -3.13
N ALA A 789 -70.25 10.54 -1.97
CA ALA A 789 -71.29 9.57 -1.61
C ALA A 789 -72.61 10.32 -1.32
N GLY A 790 -73.53 10.29 -2.28
CA GLY A 790 -74.82 10.96 -2.16
C GLY A 790 -75.67 10.37 -1.03
N GLY A 791 -76.22 11.24 -0.16
CA GLY A 791 -77.27 10.85 0.77
C GLY A 791 -78.49 10.33 0.00
N GLY A 792 -78.99 9.15 0.37
CA GLY A 792 -79.94 8.41 -0.45
C GLY A 792 -81.32 9.07 -0.57
N ALA A 793 -81.85 9.07 -1.79
CA ALA A 793 -83.28 9.24 -2.05
C ALA A 793 -83.92 7.85 -2.24
N VAL A 794 -85.12 7.64 -1.68
CA VAL A 794 -85.74 6.32 -1.50
C VAL A 794 -86.55 5.87 -2.71
N THR A 795 -86.43 4.58 -3.07
CA THR A 795 -87.45 3.82 -3.79
C THR A 795 -87.71 2.47 -3.10
N PRO A 796 -88.95 1.93 -3.11
CA PRO A 796 -89.33 0.78 -2.28
C PRO A 796 -89.20 -0.58 -2.99
N GLY A 797 -88.99 -1.64 -2.20
CA GLY A 797 -89.08 -3.04 -2.60
C GLY A 797 -88.98 -3.99 -1.40
N ASP A 798 -89.83 -5.02 -1.33
CA ASP A 798 -89.88 -6.01 -0.25
C ASP A 798 -88.71 -7.01 -0.28
N GLY A 799 -88.39 -7.68 0.83
CA GLY A 799 -87.58 -8.92 0.69
C GLY A 799 -86.99 -9.68 1.88
N GLY A 800 -86.80 -9.10 3.07
CA GLY A 800 -86.52 -9.85 4.32
C GLY A 800 -85.09 -10.37 4.62
N SER A 801 -84.84 -10.49 5.94
CA SER A 801 -83.90 -11.37 6.68
C SER A 801 -82.40 -11.47 6.30
N THR A 802 -81.41 -11.36 7.22
CA THR A 802 -81.39 -10.99 8.66
C THR A 802 -79.94 -10.79 9.13
N GLY A 803 -79.66 -9.70 9.87
CA GLY A 803 -78.44 -9.54 10.70
C GLY A 803 -77.13 -9.22 9.97
N GLY A 804 -76.23 -8.40 10.51
CA GLY A 804 -76.34 -7.57 11.72
C GLY A 804 -75.13 -6.64 11.89
N ASP A 805 -75.31 -5.51 12.55
CA ASP A 805 -74.27 -4.48 12.74
C ASP A 805 -73.13 -4.92 13.67
N LEU A 806 -71.91 -4.43 13.42
CA LEU A 806 -71.32 -3.32 14.20
C LEU A 806 -69.93 -2.92 13.67
N ALA A 807 -69.49 -1.70 14.00
CA ALA A 807 -68.17 -1.18 13.67
C ALA A 807 -67.28 -1.08 14.93
N THR A 808 -65.96 -1.20 14.74
CA THR A 808 -64.93 -0.95 15.77
C THR A 808 -63.76 -0.16 15.19
N THR A 809 -63.18 0.74 15.98
CA THR A 809 -62.25 1.79 15.54
C THR A 809 -60.89 1.73 16.26
N GLY A 810 -59.81 2.03 15.52
CA GLY A 810 -58.46 2.24 16.08
C GLY A 810 -57.65 0.95 16.29
N ALA A 811 -56.31 0.98 16.32
CA ALA A 811 -55.41 2.14 16.27
C ALA A 811 -54.03 1.78 15.67
N ASP A 812 -53.28 2.82 15.29
CA ASP A 812 -51.81 3.01 15.26
C ASP A 812 -50.86 1.85 14.87
N SER A 813 -49.95 2.12 13.93
CA SER A 813 -48.84 1.22 13.55
C SER A 813 -47.59 1.97 13.04
N VAL A 814 -46.48 1.23 12.89
CA VAL A 814 -45.15 1.63 12.34
C VAL A 814 -44.21 2.34 13.34
N PRO A 815 -42.87 2.13 13.29
CA PRO A 815 -42.04 1.18 12.51
C PRO A 815 -41.44 0.05 13.40
N TYR A 816 -40.57 -0.90 12.99
CA TYR A 816 -39.98 -1.35 11.70
C TYR A 816 -40.46 -2.83 11.45
N ILE A 817 -39.83 -3.84 10.81
CA ILE A 817 -38.51 -4.13 10.18
C ILE A 817 -38.70 -4.94 8.87
N VAL A 818 -37.79 -4.68 7.93
CA VAL A 818 -37.36 -5.40 6.71
C VAL A 818 -37.68 -6.90 6.57
N ALA A 819 -38.27 -7.28 5.43
CA ALA A 819 -37.83 -8.41 4.59
C ALA A 819 -38.41 -8.39 3.15
N ALA A 820 -37.58 -8.78 2.17
CA ALA A 820 -37.92 -9.37 0.86
C ALA A 820 -38.90 -8.65 -0.12
N VAL A 821 -38.37 -7.78 -0.99
CA VAL A 821 -38.69 -7.81 -2.44
C VAL A 821 -37.42 -7.61 -3.27
N VAL A 822 -36.72 -8.71 -3.60
CA VAL A 822 -35.74 -8.76 -4.69
C VAL A 822 -36.14 -9.92 -5.58
N LEU A 823 -36.89 -9.64 -6.66
CA LEU A 823 -37.13 -10.51 -7.84
C LEU A 823 -38.25 -9.94 -8.76
N LEU A 824 -38.10 -8.70 -9.26
CA LEU A 824 -39.05 -8.16 -10.27
C LEU A 824 -38.44 -7.15 -11.27
N ALA A 825 -37.11 -7.19 -11.46
CA ALA A 825 -36.38 -6.35 -12.43
C ALA A 825 -35.75 -7.16 -13.59
N ALA A 826 -36.09 -8.45 -13.74
CA ALA A 826 -35.55 -9.35 -14.74
C ALA A 826 -36.67 -9.98 -15.59
N GLY A 827 -37.39 -9.15 -16.37
CA GLY A 827 -38.60 -9.65 -17.06
C GLY A 827 -39.28 -8.76 -18.11
N LEU A 828 -38.64 -7.70 -18.63
CA LEU A 828 -39.27 -6.81 -19.63
C LEU A 828 -38.37 -6.34 -20.79
N GLY A 829 -37.19 -6.95 -20.97
CA GLY A 829 -36.23 -6.61 -22.03
C GLY A 829 -36.38 -7.38 -23.35
N LEU A 830 -37.54 -8.00 -23.64
CA LEU A 830 -37.63 -9.08 -24.63
C LEU A 830 -38.89 -9.10 -25.53
N PHE A 831 -39.33 -7.95 -26.09
CA PHE A 831 -40.36 -7.98 -27.15
C PHE A 831 -40.32 -6.84 -28.20
N ALA A 832 -39.13 -6.38 -28.62
CA ALA A 832 -39.01 -5.16 -29.45
C ALA A 832 -38.17 -5.26 -30.75
N MET A 833 -38.03 -6.42 -31.41
CA MET A 833 -37.71 -6.47 -32.86
C MET A 833 -37.88 -7.87 -33.50
N ARG A 834 -39.05 -8.22 -34.05
CA ARG A 834 -39.18 -9.41 -34.94
C ARG A 834 -40.38 -9.43 -35.89
N ARG A 835 -40.37 -8.63 -36.97
CA ARG A 835 -41.02 -8.97 -38.28
C ARG A 835 -40.85 -7.92 -39.39
N ARG A 836 -39.97 -8.21 -40.37
CA ARG A 836 -39.96 -7.85 -41.82
C ARG A 836 -38.50 -7.94 -42.30
N ARG A 837 -38.12 -8.62 -43.38
CA ARG A 837 -38.84 -9.51 -44.33
C ARG A 837 -37.94 -10.72 -44.67
N GLN A 838 -38.53 -11.78 -45.22
CA GLN A 838 -37.79 -12.86 -45.88
C GLN A 838 -37.65 -12.59 -47.38
N HIS A 839 -36.54 -13.01 -47.98
CA HIS A 839 -36.51 -13.62 -49.31
C HIS A 839 -35.39 -14.68 -49.37
N ALA A 840 -35.30 -15.43 -50.48
CA ALA A 840 -34.76 -16.79 -50.54
C ALA A 840 -33.40 -16.88 -51.31
N PRO A 841 -32.71 -18.04 -51.32
CA PRO A 841 -31.29 -18.14 -51.66
C PRO A 841 -31.00 -18.45 -53.15
N VAL A 842 -29.71 -18.40 -53.51
CA VAL A 842 -29.10 -18.98 -54.72
C VAL A 842 -27.78 -19.68 -54.32
N GLU A 843 -27.33 -20.66 -55.09
CA GLU A 843 -26.22 -21.57 -54.78
C GLU A 843 -24.91 -21.27 -55.56
N ALA A 844 -23.80 -21.81 -55.02
CA ALA A 844 -22.69 -22.49 -55.74
C ALA A 844 -21.53 -21.74 -56.47
N THR A 845 -20.46 -22.53 -56.61
CA THR A 845 -19.32 -22.50 -57.57
C THR A 845 -18.17 -21.48 -57.45
N GLU A 846 -17.02 -22.03 -57.02
CA GLU A 846 -15.70 -22.09 -57.71
C GLU A 846 -14.95 -20.83 -58.23
N ALA A 847 -13.62 -20.87 -58.02
CA ALA A 847 -12.55 -20.00 -58.55
C ALA A 847 -12.57 -18.52 -58.10
N GLU A 848 -11.43 -17.83 -58.01
CA GLU A 848 -10.05 -18.17 -58.45
C GLU A 848 -9.02 -17.90 -57.33
#